data_AF-A0A1B8EHD8-F1
#
_entry.id   AF-A0A1B8EHD8-F1
#
_cell.length_a   1.000
_cell.length_b   1.000
_cell.length_c   1.000
_cell.angle_alpha   90.00
_cell.angle_beta   90.00
_cell.angle_gamma   90.00
#
_symmetry.space_group_name_H-M   'P 1'
#
loop_
_entity.id
_entity.type
_entity.pdbx_description
1 polymer ?
#
loop_
_entity_poly.entity_id
_entity_poly.type
_entity_poly.pdbx_seq_one_letter_code
_entity_poly.pdbx_strand_id
1 'polypeptide(L)'
;MPLSQIVLLAISALPLTSAVSCPYIGGNGARDNAPRIPHPESTVEPRSSPEDPGFGRCSRKSKVAGGGTRSEDWWPCDLSLAVLRQNGESSNPWDAKFNYATEFAKLDVSQLKKDLTELQTNSQSWWPADFGNYGPFLIRLSWHNAGTYRSEDGRGGAGMGQQRFAPLNSWPDNAGLDKARRLLWPIKQKYGRKLSWADLMVFAGNTAMENMGFPTYGFAFGREDTWQSDEGIYWGSEQEFFPSPNSNKERYNGSTDIHGRAGNLEKPLGAANMGLIYVDPRGPNGTPDPKASALDIRVTFGRMGMDDEETVALIAGGHAFGKTHGAVSGDFIGPEPNAAGIENQGLGWKNSFNTGAGNNSYTSGLEVIWSKTPTKWANEFLGSLIHNNWTLVMSPDGAPQWEAVNANASYPDAFIAGKLHKPTMLTSDLGLIHDPIYNNISKTFLNDFDYFTEKFAMAWYKLLHRDMGPISRYLGSEVPKDEHLIWQDPLPTASYKIIDDADVKQLKQDILRAPNVNISNLVTTAWGSASTFRISDKRGGANGARIALQPQRSFAVNNPEHLAVVLKSLQGVKDKFNSANKKKQVSLADLIVLGGTAAVEKAAANAGTAIKVPFTPGRVDTTQDLTDIETFAYLEPRTDAFRNYGHGTSRSLTEELMVSRAALLTLSIPEMTVLVGGMRALGANYDGSAFGILTDRPGQLTNDFFTNLLDASTVWSPVADTNEEKFEGKDLSTGSSKYEATRADLIFGSHAELRAVAEVYGSGDAQDKFVNDFARAWVKVMNLDRYDLK
;
A
#
# COMPACT_ATOMS: atom_id res chain seq x y z
N MET A 1 -25.93 19.58 -56.29
CA MET A 1 -26.15 21.00 -56.68
C MET A 1 -27.53 21.12 -57.28
N PRO A 2 -28.28 22.23 -57.13
CA PRO A 2 -27.94 23.49 -56.41
C PRO A 2 -29.12 24.00 -55.52
N LEU A 3 -29.12 25.11 -54.75
CA LEU A 3 -28.16 26.10 -54.21
C LEU A 3 -28.92 26.96 -53.16
N SER A 4 -28.18 27.51 -52.18
CA SER A 4 -28.24 28.86 -51.54
C SER A 4 -29.55 29.41 -50.94
N GLN A 5 -29.70 29.77 -49.65
CA GLN A 5 -29.05 30.80 -48.77
C GLN A 5 -29.30 32.31 -49.09
N ILE A 6 -29.47 33.07 -47.99
CA ILE A 6 -29.55 34.54 -47.75
C ILE A 6 -30.99 35.11 -47.67
N VAL A 7 -31.46 35.97 -46.74
CA VAL A 7 -31.17 36.41 -45.34
C VAL A 7 -32.00 37.71 -45.07
N LEU A 8 -32.61 37.80 -43.87
CA LEU A 8 -32.96 38.98 -43.05
C LEU A 8 -34.25 39.86 -43.23
N LEU A 9 -35.02 39.85 -42.12
CA LEU A 9 -35.53 40.97 -41.28
C LEU A 9 -36.77 41.81 -41.71
N ALA A 10 -37.91 41.66 -40.99
CA ALA A 10 -38.49 42.70 -40.10
C ALA A 10 -39.93 42.39 -39.57
N ILE A 11 -40.05 42.31 -38.24
CA ILE A 11 -41.00 43.00 -37.33
C ILE A 11 -42.47 42.51 -37.15
N SER A 12 -42.78 42.31 -35.85
CA SER A 12 -44.06 42.45 -35.10
C SER A 12 -45.11 41.35 -35.13
N ALA A 13 -45.28 40.67 -33.98
CA ALA A 13 -46.48 40.80 -33.12
C ALA A 13 -46.37 39.86 -31.89
N LEU A 14 -46.30 40.46 -30.70
CA LEU A 14 -46.57 39.82 -29.40
C LEU A 14 -48.09 39.69 -29.20
N PRO A 15 -48.53 38.79 -28.30
CA PRO A 15 -49.55 39.19 -27.34
C PRO A 15 -49.09 39.00 -25.90
N LEU A 16 -49.44 40.02 -25.12
CA LEU A 16 -49.41 40.12 -23.68
C LEU A 16 -50.37 39.11 -23.03
N THR A 17 -49.95 38.49 -21.92
CA THR A 17 -50.89 38.15 -20.84
C THR A 17 -50.31 38.60 -19.51
N SER A 18 -51.15 39.35 -18.82
CA SER A 18 -50.94 40.18 -17.65
C SER A 18 -50.63 39.43 -16.36
N ALA A 19 -49.80 40.06 -15.53
CA ALA A 19 -49.62 39.76 -14.12
C ALA A 19 -50.93 39.93 -13.33
N VAL A 20 -51.18 39.02 -12.39
CA VAL A 20 -52.08 39.23 -11.26
C VAL A 20 -51.27 38.99 -9.99
N SER A 21 -51.29 39.99 -9.13
CA SER A 21 -50.63 40.10 -7.84
C SER A 21 -51.23 39.21 -6.75
N CYS A 22 -50.35 38.55 -5.98
CA CYS A 22 -50.36 38.24 -4.53
C CYS A 22 -51.62 37.65 -3.82
N PRO A 23 -51.44 36.72 -2.85
CA PRO A 23 -51.01 37.19 -1.53
C PRO A 23 -50.01 36.29 -0.77
N TYR A 24 -49.22 36.98 0.05
CA TYR A 24 -48.57 36.48 1.25
C TYR A 24 -49.63 35.87 2.19
N ILE A 25 -49.46 34.59 2.59
CA ILE A 25 -50.14 33.99 3.73
C ILE A 25 -49.08 33.22 4.53
N GLY A 26 -48.82 33.67 5.76
CA GLY A 26 -48.12 32.89 6.77
C GLY A 26 -49.07 31.88 7.44
N GLY A 27 -48.51 30.84 8.04
CA GLY A 27 -49.21 29.98 8.98
C GLY A 27 -48.93 28.50 8.81
N ASN A 28 -48.39 27.90 9.87
CA ASN A 28 -48.26 26.46 10.10
C ASN A 28 -49.55 25.70 9.75
N GLY A 29 -49.39 24.53 9.13
CA GLY A 29 -50.47 23.55 8.98
C GLY A 29 -50.05 22.37 8.14
N ALA A 30 -49.89 21.22 8.79
CA ALA A 30 -49.64 19.93 8.15
C ALA A 30 -50.58 19.70 6.96
N ARG A 31 -50.01 19.42 5.80
CA ARG A 31 -50.72 18.84 4.65
C ARG A 31 -50.02 17.55 4.25
N ASP A 32 -50.38 16.47 4.94
CA ASP A 32 -50.33 15.14 4.38
C ASP A 32 -51.42 15.01 3.31
N ASN A 33 -51.14 14.20 2.28
CA ASN A 33 -52.03 13.77 1.18
C ASN A 33 -52.07 14.61 -0.10
N ALA A 34 -50.91 15.00 -0.63
CA ALA A 34 -50.73 15.00 -2.09
C ALA A 34 -50.16 13.63 -2.51
N PRO A 35 -50.65 12.97 -3.58
CA PRO A 35 -50.02 11.76 -4.07
C PRO A 35 -48.62 12.13 -4.55
N ARG A 36 -47.60 11.82 -3.73
CA ARG A 36 -46.21 11.88 -4.17
C ARG A 36 -46.11 10.94 -5.37
N ILE A 37 -45.73 11.49 -6.53
CA ILE A 37 -45.24 10.65 -7.62
C ILE A 37 -44.14 9.80 -6.98
N PRO A 38 -44.28 8.46 -6.93
CA PRO A 38 -43.29 7.63 -6.28
C PRO A 38 -41.94 7.92 -6.95
N HIS A 39 -40.93 8.31 -6.16
CA HIS A 39 -39.58 8.46 -6.69
C HIS A 39 -39.22 7.16 -7.42
N PRO A 40 -38.49 7.17 -8.56
CA PRO A 40 -38.17 5.96 -9.32
C PRO A 40 -37.56 4.83 -8.48
N GLU A 41 -36.94 5.17 -7.34
CA GLU A 41 -36.43 4.24 -6.32
C GLU A 41 -37.51 3.32 -5.73
N SER A 42 -38.77 3.76 -5.66
CA SER A 42 -39.92 2.95 -5.22
C SER A 42 -40.47 1.99 -6.29
N THR A 43 -40.02 2.13 -7.55
CA THR A 43 -40.33 1.20 -8.65
C THR A 43 -39.24 0.15 -8.88
N VAL A 44 -38.12 0.24 -8.17
CA VAL A 44 -37.03 -0.74 -8.24
C VAL A 44 -37.08 -1.58 -6.96
N GLU A 45 -37.12 -2.91 -7.10
CA GLU A 45 -36.95 -3.78 -5.93
C GLU A 45 -35.63 -3.42 -5.23
N PRO A 46 -35.64 -3.17 -3.90
CA PRO A 46 -34.43 -2.85 -3.17
C PRO A 46 -33.36 -3.92 -3.39
N ARG A 47 -32.08 -3.51 -3.48
CA ARG A 47 -30.96 -4.48 -3.64
C ARG A 47 -30.89 -5.49 -2.49
N SER A 48 -31.45 -5.14 -1.34
CA SER A 48 -31.55 -5.98 -0.15
C SER A 48 -33.02 -6.28 0.20
N SER A 49 -33.33 -7.53 0.54
CA SER A 49 -34.55 -7.86 1.28
C SER A 49 -34.41 -7.45 2.76
N PRO A 50 -35.51 -7.28 3.51
CA PRO A 50 -35.50 -6.95 4.93
C PRO A 50 -35.06 -8.12 5.84
N GLU A 51 -34.82 -9.32 5.30
CA GLU A 51 -34.23 -10.42 6.06
C GLU A 51 -32.73 -10.16 6.25
N ASP A 52 -32.26 -10.22 7.49
CA ASP A 52 -30.83 -10.12 7.82
C ASP A 52 -30.09 -11.34 7.25
N PRO A 53 -29.24 -11.16 6.22
CA PRO A 53 -28.53 -12.27 5.61
C PRO A 53 -27.28 -12.68 6.41
N GLY A 54 -26.94 -11.97 7.50
CA GLY A 54 -25.68 -12.06 8.21
C GLY A 54 -24.53 -11.31 7.50
N PHE A 55 -23.41 -11.12 8.22
CA PHE A 55 -22.22 -10.44 7.70
C PHE A 55 -21.68 -11.10 6.42
N GLY A 56 -21.24 -10.28 5.46
CA GLY A 56 -20.64 -10.74 4.21
C GLY A 56 -21.61 -11.40 3.22
N ARG A 57 -22.92 -11.38 3.49
CA ARG A 57 -23.94 -11.99 2.62
C ARG A 57 -24.87 -10.94 2.04
N CYS A 58 -25.14 -11.02 0.74
CA CYS A 58 -26.26 -10.28 0.14
C CYS A 58 -27.57 -11.01 0.43
N SER A 59 -28.63 -10.29 0.79
CA SER A 59 -29.96 -10.89 0.99
C SER A 59 -30.59 -11.34 -0.34
N ARG A 60 -30.28 -10.67 -1.45
CA ARG A 60 -30.54 -11.19 -2.80
C ARG A 60 -29.47 -12.22 -3.21
N LYS A 61 -29.87 -13.46 -3.46
CA LYS A 61 -28.95 -14.52 -3.94
C LYS A 61 -28.87 -14.54 -5.47
N SER A 62 -27.79 -13.98 -6.03
CA SER A 62 -27.52 -14.05 -7.48
C SER A 62 -27.30 -15.50 -7.93
N LYS A 63 -27.72 -15.83 -9.15
CA LYS A 63 -27.55 -17.15 -9.79
C LYS A 63 -26.55 -17.13 -10.97
N VAL A 64 -25.90 -16.00 -11.21
CA VAL A 64 -25.03 -15.76 -12.37
C VAL A 64 -23.81 -14.92 -11.96
N ALA A 65 -22.81 -14.82 -12.85
CA ALA A 65 -21.62 -13.98 -12.69
C ALA A 65 -20.86 -14.22 -11.36
N GLY A 66 -20.82 -15.47 -10.90
CA GLY A 66 -20.19 -15.84 -9.63
C GLY A 66 -21.14 -15.89 -8.43
N GLY A 67 -22.44 -15.61 -8.59
CA GLY A 67 -23.44 -15.84 -7.55
C GLY A 67 -23.68 -17.33 -7.24
N GLY A 68 -24.25 -17.62 -6.07
CA GLY A 68 -24.43 -18.96 -5.51
C GLY A 68 -23.31 -19.33 -4.54
N THR A 69 -23.45 -20.47 -3.86
CA THR A 69 -22.43 -20.98 -2.93
C THR A 69 -21.12 -21.28 -3.67
N ARG A 70 -19.98 -20.87 -3.09
CA ARG A 70 -18.63 -20.97 -3.65
C ARG A 70 -17.76 -21.97 -2.85
N SER A 71 -16.61 -22.36 -3.38
CA SER A 71 -15.70 -23.28 -2.69
C SER A 71 -15.27 -22.77 -1.32
N GLU A 72 -14.96 -21.48 -1.20
CA GLU A 72 -14.60 -20.82 0.06
C GLU A 72 -15.75 -20.81 1.10
N ASP A 73 -17.00 -20.97 0.68
CA ASP A 73 -18.13 -21.12 1.61
C ASP A 73 -18.14 -22.50 2.28
N TRP A 74 -17.70 -23.54 1.56
CA TRP A 74 -17.61 -24.91 2.08
C TRP A 74 -16.34 -25.14 2.88
N TRP A 75 -15.22 -24.56 2.42
CA TRP A 75 -13.90 -24.73 3.01
C TRP A 75 -13.22 -23.37 3.24
N PRO A 76 -13.71 -22.58 4.20
CA PRO A 76 -13.18 -21.24 4.46
C PRO A 76 -11.75 -21.23 5.02
N CYS A 77 -11.26 -22.39 5.49
CA CYS A 77 -9.90 -22.56 5.98
C CYS A 77 -8.95 -23.13 4.90
N ASP A 78 -9.41 -23.32 3.67
CA ASP A 78 -8.54 -23.78 2.57
C ASP A 78 -7.63 -22.64 2.11
N LEU A 79 -6.44 -23.00 1.61
CA LEU A 79 -5.44 -22.02 1.16
C LEU A 79 -5.94 -21.24 -0.07
N SER A 80 -6.04 -19.92 0.03
CA SER A 80 -6.39 -19.09 -1.12
C SER A 80 -5.17 -18.73 -1.98
N LEU A 81 -5.20 -19.03 -3.28
CA LEU A 81 -4.20 -18.59 -4.26
C LEU A 81 -4.58 -17.29 -4.99
N ALA A 82 -5.68 -16.63 -4.59
CA ALA A 82 -6.24 -15.49 -5.31
C ALA A 82 -5.24 -14.33 -5.45
N VAL A 83 -4.44 -14.07 -4.42
CA VAL A 83 -3.43 -12.99 -4.40
C VAL A 83 -2.34 -13.17 -5.47
N LEU A 84 -2.05 -14.40 -5.90
CA LEU A 84 -1.06 -14.71 -6.96
C LEU A 84 -1.62 -14.53 -8.37
N ARG A 85 -2.90 -14.17 -8.50
CA ARG A 85 -3.59 -13.92 -9.78
C ARG A 85 -3.90 -12.44 -10.00
N GLN A 86 -3.62 -11.60 -9.01
CA GLN A 86 -3.92 -10.18 -9.07
C GLN A 86 -2.94 -9.42 -9.98
N ASN A 87 -3.43 -8.33 -10.57
CA ASN A 87 -2.63 -7.43 -11.42
C ASN A 87 -1.94 -8.15 -12.60
N GLY A 88 -2.49 -9.29 -13.02
CA GLY A 88 -2.06 -10.00 -14.23
C GLY A 88 -2.46 -9.24 -15.50
N GLU A 89 -1.88 -9.65 -16.63
CA GLU A 89 -2.10 -9.00 -17.94
C GLU A 89 -3.58 -8.92 -18.33
N SER A 90 -4.41 -9.91 -17.95
CA SER A 90 -5.83 -9.95 -18.31
C SER A 90 -6.69 -8.86 -17.65
N SER A 91 -6.23 -8.29 -16.54
CA SER A 91 -6.94 -7.21 -15.83
C SER A 91 -6.44 -5.82 -16.23
N ASN A 92 -5.31 -5.73 -16.94
CA ASN A 92 -4.69 -4.48 -17.34
C ASN A 92 -5.23 -4.02 -18.71
N PRO A 93 -5.86 -2.83 -18.82
CA PRO A 93 -6.38 -2.33 -20.08
C PRO A 93 -5.30 -1.77 -21.03
N TRP A 94 -4.06 -1.67 -20.57
CA TRP A 94 -2.95 -1.24 -21.41
C TRP A 94 -2.36 -2.40 -22.21
N ASP A 95 -1.81 -2.10 -23.39
CA ASP A 95 -1.04 -3.06 -24.16
C ASP A 95 0.17 -3.56 -23.35
N ALA A 96 0.59 -4.81 -23.55
CA ALA A 96 1.73 -5.41 -22.85
C ALA A 96 3.06 -4.62 -22.99
N LYS A 97 3.18 -3.74 -23.98
CA LYS A 97 4.35 -2.87 -24.22
C LYS A 97 4.23 -1.47 -23.59
N PHE A 98 3.14 -1.17 -22.89
CA PHE A 98 2.96 0.11 -22.23
C PHE A 98 4.03 0.33 -21.16
N ASN A 99 4.65 1.51 -21.16
CA ASN A 99 5.63 1.93 -20.17
C ASN A 99 5.24 3.32 -19.67
N TYR A 100 4.86 3.41 -18.40
CA TYR A 100 4.35 4.65 -17.84
C TYR A 100 5.40 5.75 -17.80
N ALA A 101 6.66 5.44 -17.46
CA ALA A 101 7.74 6.43 -17.43
C ALA A 101 7.95 7.11 -18.80
N THR A 102 7.87 6.33 -19.89
CA THR A 102 7.95 6.83 -21.26
C THR A 102 6.77 7.73 -21.63
N GLU A 103 5.55 7.41 -21.18
CA GLU A 103 4.38 8.25 -21.41
C GLU A 103 4.38 9.51 -20.54
N PHE A 104 4.81 9.39 -19.29
CA PHE A 104 4.97 10.50 -18.36
C PHE A 104 5.99 11.52 -18.87
N ALA A 105 7.09 11.08 -19.48
CA ALA A 105 8.09 11.99 -20.08
C ALA A 105 7.51 12.94 -21.15
N LYS A 106 6.30 12.65 -21.66
CA LYS A 106 5.57 13.48 -22.63
C LYS A 106 4.56 14.44 -21.99
N LEU A 107 4.45 14.43 -20.66
CA LEU A 107 3.53 15.27 -19.88
C LEU A 107 4.11 16.68 -19.73
N ASP A 108 3.29 17.70 -19.95
CA ASP A 108 3.62 19.07 -19.57
C ASP A 108 3.21 19.30 -18.10
N VAL A 109 4.16 19.09 -17.19
CA VAL A 109 3.93 19.23 -15.75
C VAL A 109 3.62 20.68 -15.36
N SER A 110 4.22 21.67 -16.05
CA SER A 110 3.94 23.07 -15.79
C SER A 110 2.51 23.44 -16.17
N GLN A 111 1.99 22.92 -17.27
CA GLN A 111 0.58 23.10 -17.62
C GLN A 111 -0.35 22.32 -16.69
N LEU A 112 0.03 21.12 -16.25
CA LEU A 112 -0.73 20.36 -15.25
C LEU A 112 -0.89 21.16 -13.95
N LYS A 113 0.20 21.76 -13.44
CA LYS A 113 0.15 22.62 -12.24
C LYS A 113 -0.82 23.79 -12.44
N LYS A 114 -0.76 24.48 -13.58
CA LYS A 114 -1.70 25.58 -13.89
C LYS A 114 -3.15 25.14 -13.87
N ASP A 115 -3.46 23.99 -14.49
CA ASP A 115 -4.83 23.48 -14.51
C ASP A 115 -5.31 23.08 -13.10
N LEU A 116 -4.42 22.53 -12.26
CA LEU A 116 -4.73 22.23 -10.86
C LEU A 116 -4.95 23.51 -10.03
N THR A 117 -4.14 24.56 -10.24
CA THR A 117 -4.34 25.88 -9.62
C THR A 117 -5.67 26.50 -10.02
N GLU A 118 -6.07 26.37 -11.29
CA GLU A 118 -7.39 26.83 -11.75
C GLU A 118 -8.51 26.02 -11.09
N LEU A 119 -8.43 24.69 -11.13
CA LEU A 119 -9.41 23.80 -10.48
C LEU A 119 -9.59 24.14 -9.00
N GLN A 120 -8.48 24.43 -8.30
CA GLN A 120 -8.48 24.69 -6.86
C GLN A 120 -9.43 25.82 -6.46
N THR A 121 -9.65 26.83 -7.31
CA THR A 121 -10.55 27.96 -7.03
C THR A 121 -11.80 28.01 -7.92
N ASN A 122 -11.94 27.05 -8.84
CA ASN A 122 -13.09 26.92 -9.72
C ASN A 122 -14.18 26.05 -9.08
N SER A 123 -14.95 26.64 -8.16
CA SER A 123 -15.99 25.93 -7.42
C SER A 123 -17.10 25.36 -8.33
N GLN A 124 -17.41 24.10 -8.11
CA GLN A 124 -18.48 23.37 -8.79
C GLN A 124 -19.76 23.37 -7.96
N SER A 125 -20.91 23.62 -8.60
CA SER A 125 -22.21 23.72 -7.91
C SER A 125 -22.65 22.42 -7.21
N TRP A 126 -22.23 21.26 -7.74
CA TRP A 126 -22.56 19.95 -7.17
C TRP A 126 -21.73 19.60 -5.93
N TRP A 127 -20.64 20.32 -5.67
CA TRP A 127 -19.86 20.21 -4.45
C TRP A 127 -19.11 21.52 -4.16
N PRO A 128 -19.76 22.56 -3.65
CA PRO A 128 -19.16 23.89 -3.50
C PRO A 128 -17.86 23.88 -2.67
N ALA A 129 -16.91 24.73 -3.04
CA ALA A 129 -15.61 24.82 -2.36
C ALA A 129 -15.73 25.64 -1.08
N ASP A 130 -15.33 25.07 0.05
CA ASP A 130 -15.21 25.82 1.30
C ASP A 130 -14.25 27.00 1.10
N PHE A 131 -14.63 28.19 1.58
CA PHE A 131 -13.82 29.40 1.45
C PHE A 131 -13.47 29.75 -0.02
N GLY A 132 -14.21 29.20 -1.00
CA GLY A 132 -13.91 29.33 -2.43
C GLY A 132 -12.64 28.59 -2.88
N ASN A 133 -12.13 27.63 -2.10
CA ASN A 133 -10.86 26.97 -2.38
C ASN A 133 -10.88 25.47 -2.00
N TYR A 134 -10.70 24.57 -2.97
CA TYR A 134 -10.61 23.12 -2.74
C TYR A 134 -9.27 22.65 -2.18
N GLY A 135 -8.29 23.55 -1.98
CA GLY A 135 -6.94 23.21 -1.57
C GLY A 135 -6.88 22.29 -0.35
N PRO A 136 -7.52 22.63 0.78
CA PRO A 136 -7.55 21.76 1.95
C PRO A 136 -8.20 20.39 1.69
N PHE A 137 -9.20 20.34 0.81
CA PHE A 137 -9.86 19.09 0.43
C PHE A 137 -8.95 18.18 -0.42
N LEU A 138 -8.13 18.76 -1.30
CA LEU A 138 -7.12 18.06 -2.08
C LEU A 138 -5.94 17.62 -1.21
N ILE A 139 -5.56 18.39 -0.18
CA ILE A 139 -4.58 17.98 0.83
C ILE A 139 -5.05 16.72 1.55
N ARG A 140 -6.30 16.71 2.05
CA ARG A 140 -6.89 15.52 2.67
C ARG A 140 -6.90 14.33 1.71
N LEU A 141 -7.24 14.54 0.44
CA LEU A 141 -7.19 13.47 -0.58
C LEU A 141 -5.79 12.84 -0.70
N SER A 142 -4.74 13.67 -0.79
CA SER A 142 -3.35 13.21 -0.85
C SER A 142 -2.94 12.49 0.44
N TRP A 143 -3.24 13.09 1.60
CA TRP A 143 -2.99 12.52 2.92
C TRP A 143 -3.61 11.13 3.05
N HIS A 144 -4.90 10.97 2.74
CA HIS A 144 -5.60 9.69 2.88
C HIS A 144 -5.17 8.63 1.85
N ASN A 145 -4.66 9.04 0.68
CA ASN A 145 -4.06 8.09 -0.26
C ASN A 145 -2.77 7.51 0.33
N ALA A 146 -1.87 8.38 0.77
CA ALA A 146 -0.57 7.97 1.31
C ALA A 146 -0.65 7.35 2.71
N GLY A 147 -1.64 7.76 3.51
CA GLY A 147 -1.80 7.49 4.92
C GLY A 147 -2.22 6.07 5.28
N THR A 148 -2.42 5.16 4.32
CA THR A 148 -2.77 3.77 4.61
C THR A 148 -1.55 2.84 4.74
N TYR A 149 -0.35 3.37 4.48
CA TYR A 149 0.91 2.62 4.46
C TYR A 149 1.28 2.04 5.83
N ARG A 150 1.94 0.88 5.85
CA ARG A 150 2.45 0.25 7.07
C ARG A 150 3.87 -0.23 6.87
N SER A 151 4.78 0.13 7.77
CA SER A 151 6.20 -0.17 7.61
C SER A 151 6.54 -1.65 7.74
N GLU A 152 5.80 -2.39 8.57
CA GLU A 152 6.10 -3.80 8.86
C GLU A 152 5.98 -4.67 7.60
N ASP A 153 4.96 -4.48 6.76
CA ASP A 153 4.77 -5.28 5.55
C ASP A 153 4.80 -4.47 4.24
N GLY A 154 4.91 -3.14 4.33
CA GLY A 154 5.02 -2.22 3.19
C GLY A 154 3.74 -2.05 2.39
N ARG A 155 2.60 -2.60 2.84
CA ARG A 155 1.31 -2.51 2.14
C ARG A 155 0.60 -1.19 2.45
N GLY A 156 -0.41 -0.87 1.64
CA GLY A 156 -1.09 0.44 1.65
C GLY A 156 -0.25 1.50 0.94
N GLY A 157 -0.55 2.77 1.20
CA GLY A 157 0.12 3.90 0.58
C GLY A 157 -0.50 4.35 -0.76
N ALA A 158 0.12 5.35 -1.37
CA ALA A 158 -0.37 6.02 -2.57
C ALA A 158 0.12 5.36 -3.88
N GLY A 159 1.11 4.49 -3.81
CA GLY A 159 1.91 3.98 -4.94
C GLY A 159 1.14 3.19 -5.99
N MET A 160 -0.09 2.78 -5.67
CA MET A 160 -0.98 2.01 -6.56
C MET A 160 -2.28 2.77 -6.91
N GLY A 161 -2.55 3.91 -6.28
CA GLY A 161 -3.81 4.64 -6.46
C GLY A 161 -5.05 3.89 -5.97
N GLN A 162 -4.90 2.99 -4.98
CA GLN A 162 -5.95 2.07 -4.50
C GLN A 162 -7.16 2.77 -3.89
N GLN A 163 -7.07 4.04 -3.48
CA GLN A 163 -8.22 4.78 -2.92
C GLN A 163 -9.42 4.90 -3.90
N ARG A 164 -9.22 4.65 -5.19
CA ARG A 164 -10.31 4.60 -6.18
C ARG A 164 -11.04 3.25 -6.25
N PHE A 165 -10.57 2.24 -5.51
CA PHE A 165 -11.13 0.90 -5.44
C PHE A 165 -11.58 0.54 -4.02
N ALA A 166 -12.35 -0.54 -3.89
CA ALA A 166 -12.72 -1.09 -2.60
C ALA A 166 -11.50 -1.72 -1.90
N PRO A 167 -11.46 -1.76 -0.55
CA PRO A 167 -12.45 -1.16 0.35
C PRO A 167 -12.22 0.35 0.57
N LEU A 168 -11.06 0.89 0.18
CA LEU A 168 -10.63 2.25 0.52
C LEU A 168 -11.55 3.35 -0.02
N ASN A 169 -12.14 3.18 -1.20
CA ASN A 169 -13.06 4.14 -1.78
C ASN A 169 -14.33 4.36 -0.94
N SER A 170 -14.60 3.47 0.02
CA SER A 170 -15.82 3.37 0.81
C SER A 170 -15.58 3.30 2.32
N TRP A 171 -14.32 3.37 2.77
CA TRP A 171 -14.02 3.53 4.19
C TRP A 171 -14.68 4.79 4.75
N PRO A 172 -15.24 4.74 5.99
CA PRO A 172 -15.84 5.90 6.64
C PRO A 172 -14.92 7.12 6.66
N ASP A 173 -13.63 6.93 6.95
CA ASP A 173 -12.66 8.02 7.00
C ASP A 173 -12.33 8.60 5.62
N ASN A 174 -12.73 7.94 4.54
CA ASN A 174 -12.65 8.45 3.17
C ASN A 174 -13.95 9.09 2.68
N ALA A 175 -14.93 9.29 3.57
CA ALA A 175 -16.18 9.99 3.25
C ALA A 175 -15.90 11.33 2.55
N GLY A 176 -16.67 11.58 1.49
CA GLY A 176 -16.54 12.76 0.63
C GLY A 176 -15.36 12.72 -0.36
N LEU A 177 -14.32 11.90 -0.18
CA LEU A 177 -13.17 11.88 -1.10
C LEU A 177 -13.50 11.31 -2.49
N ASP A 178 -14.64 10.63 -2.64
CA ASP A 178 -15.21 10.33 -3.95
C ASP A 178 -15.52 11.60 -4.76
N LYS A 179 -15.96 12.68 -4.09
CA LYS A 179 -16.15 14.00 -4.70
C LYS A 179 -14.82 14.63 -5.08
N ALA A 180 -13.80 14.53 -4.23
CA ALA A 180 -12.45 15.04 -4.52
C ALA A 180 -11.85 14.38 -5.76
N ARG A 181 -11.92 13.04 -5.86
CA ARG A 181 -11.49 12.30 -7.05
C ARG A 181 -12.31 12.69 -8.28
N ARG A 182 -13.61 12.93 -8.12
CA ARG A 182 -14.48 13.39 -9.23
C ARG A 182 -14.12 14.78 -9.74
N LEU A 183 -13.72 15.72 -8.86
CA LEU A 183 -13.22 17.04 -9.25
C LEU A 183 -11.96 16.95 -10.13
N LEU A 184 -11.11 15.94 -9.89
CA LEU A 184 -9.87 15.71 -10.65
C LEU A 184 -10.09 14.97 -11.99
N TRP A 185 -11.28 14.40 -12.24
CA TRP A 185 -11.54 13.64 -13.46
C TRP A 185 -11.29 14.44 -14.76
N PRO A 186 -11.74 15.70 -14.92
CA PRO A 186 -11.44 16.48 -16.12
C PRO A 186 -9.94 16.64 -16.39
N ILE A 187 -9.12 16.75 -15.33
CA ILE A 187 -7.66 16.78 -15.43
C ILE A 187 -7.13 15.44 -15.92
N LYS A 188 -7.52 14.34 -15.27
CA LYS A 188 -7.14 12.99 -15.72
C LYS A 188 -7.53 12.73 -17.17
N GLN A 189 -8.73 13.16 -17.56
CA GLN A 189 -9.25 13.03 -18.91
C GLN A 189 -8.39 13.79 -19.93
N LYS A 190 -8.00 15.04 -19.62
CA LYS A 190 -7.14 15.87 -20.46
C LYS A 190 -5.76 15.24 -20.71
N TYR A 191 -5.15 14.67 -19.68
CA TYR A 191 -3.78 14.14 -19.74
C TYR A 191 -3.69 12.64 -20.07
N GLY A 192 -4.79 11.90 -19.94
CA GLY A 192 -4.89 10.51 -20.36
C GLY A 192 -3.82 9.61 -19.74
N ARG A 193 -3.18 8.79 -20.56
CA ARG A 193 -2.18 7.79 -20.14
C ARG A 193 -0.85 8.38 -19.62
N LYS A 194 -0.60 9.66 -19.87
CA LYS A 194 0.63 10.35 -19.46
C LYS A 194 0.65 10.69 -17.96
N LEU A 195 -0.50 10.59 -17.30
CA LEU A 195 -0.68 10.92 -15.90
C LEU A 195 -1.55 9.84 -15.27
N SER A 196 -1.00 9.06 -14.34
CA SER A 196 -1.75 8.07 -13.57
C SER A 196 -2.68 8.74 -12.56
N TRP A 197 -3.72 8.04 -12.13
CA TRP A 197 -4.51 8.47 -10.97
C TRP A 197 -3.66 8.47 -9.70
N ALA A 198 -2.80 7.46 -9.54
CA ALA A 198 -1.91 7.35 -8.40
C ALA A 198 -1.05 8.62 -8.21
N ASP A 199 -0.43 9.15 -9.27
CA ASP A 199 0.33 10.40 -9.20
C ASP A 199 -0.59 11.63 -9.07
N LEU A 200 -1.67 11.72 -9.84
CA LEU A 200 -2.58 12.88 -9.83
C LEU A 200 -3.18 13.15 -8.46
N MET A 201 -3.63 12.10 -7.75
CA MET A 201 -4.29 12.27 -6.45
C MET A 201 -3.35 12.89 -5.42
N VAL A 202 -2.09 12.46 -5.37
CA VAL A 202 -1.12 13.01 -4.42
C VAL A 202 -0.53 14.35 -4.87
N PHE A 203 -0.30 14.53 -6.17
CA PHE A 203 0.22 15.79 -6.74
C PHE A 203 -0.76 16.95 -6.58
N ALA A 204 -2.06 16.67 -6.62
CA ALA A 204 -3.10 17.68 -6.42
C ALA A 204 -2.98 18.36 -5.04
N GLY A 205 -2.82 17.59 -3.95
CA GLY A 205 -2.59 18.15 -2.62
C GLY A 205 -1.25 18.87 -2.47
N ASN A 206 -0.18 18.37 -3.12
CA ASN A 206 1.11 19.05 -3.12
C ASN A 206 1.02 20.44 -3.78
N THR A 207 0.41 20.49 -4.96
CA THR A 207 0.18 21.75 -5.69
C THR A 207 -0.75 22.68 -4.90
N ALA A 208 -1.76 22.12 -4.20
CA ALA A 208 -2.65 22.90 -3.36
C ALA A 208 -1.94 23.59 -2.20
N MET A 209 -1.00 22.92 -1.54
CA MET A 209 -0.17 23.50 -0.50
C MET A 209 0.69 24.66 -1.03
N GLU A 210 1.34 24.47 -2.18
CA GLU A 210 2.14 25.52 -2.84
C GLU A 210 1.31 26.77 -3.14
N ASN A 211 0.12 26.58 -3.73
CA ASN A 211 -0.82 27.66 -4.05
C ASN A 211 -1.32 28.42 -2.80
N MET A 212 -1.31 27.77 -1.63
CA MET A 212 -1.69 28.37 -0.34
C MET A 212 -0.49 28.92 0.45
N GLY A 213 0.70 28.94 -0.16
CA GLY A 213 1.90 29.58 0.38
C GLY A 213 2.81 28.67 1.21
N PHE A 214 2.61 27.35 1.19
CA PHE A 214 3.52 26.41 1.83
C PHE A 214 4.64 25.97 0.87
N PRO A 215 5.92 26.14 1.23
CA PRO A 215 7.03 25.69 0.40
C PRO A 215 7.21 24.17 0.55
N THR A 216 6.69 23.40 -0.41
CA THR A 216 6.90 21.95 -0.41
C THR A 216 8.38 21.61 -0.66
N TYR A 217 8.82 20.45 -0.16
CA TYR A 217 10.20 20.01 -0.32
C TYR A 217 10.55 19.60 -1.77
N GLY A 218 9.54 19.18 -2.54
CA GLY A 218 9.66 18.72 -3.92
C GLY A 218 8.57 17.69 -4.24
N PHE A 219 8.64 17.10 -5.43
CA PHE A 219 7.69 16.06 -5.83
C PHE A 219 8.28 15.10 -6.86
N ALA A 220 7.95 13.82 -6.74
CA ALA A 220 8.27 12.80 -7.72
C ALA A 220 7.02 12.06 -8.22
N PHE A 221 6.96 11.93 -9.54
CA PHE A 221 6.02 11.09 -10.28
C PHE A 221 6.61 9.69 -10.50
N GLY A 222 5.81 8.77 -11.03
CA GLY A 222 6.25 7.40 -11.36
C GLY A 222 5.43 6.30 -10.70
N ARG A 223 4.27 6.65 -10.13
CA ARG A 223 3.31 5.66 -9.61
C ARG A 223 2.44 5.16 -10.77
N GLU A 224 2.41 3.86 -10.97
CA GLU A 224 1.58 3.24 -12.00
C GLU A 224 0.20 2.91 -11.43
N ASP A 225 -0.85 3.10 -12.24
CA ASP A 225 -2.21 2.70 -11.87
C ASP A 225 -2.35 1.17 -11.83
N THR A 226 -3.00 0.64 -10.79
CA THR A 226 -3.49 -0.75 -10.76
C THR A 226 -4.92 -0.85 -11.31
N TRP A 227 -5.44 -2.05 -11.55
CA TRP A 227 -6.73 -2.22 -12.24
C TRP A 227 -7.77 -3.02 -11.48
N GLN A 228 -7.45 -3.36 -10.24
CA GLN A 228 -8.33 -4.04 -9.31
C GLN A 228 -7.95 -3.66 -7.87
N SER A 229 -8.87 -3.87 -6.93
CA SER A 229 -8.60 -3.85 -5.50
C SER A 229 -7.43 -4.79 -5.16
N ASP A 230 -6.51 -4.37 -4.28
CA ASP A 230 -5.51 -5.28 -3.70
C ASP A 230 -6.14 -6.03 -2.51
N GLU A 231 -6.48 -7.30 -2.74
CA GLU A 231 -7.14 -8.17 -1.75
C GLU A 231 -6.11 -8.93 -0.92
N GLY A 232 -4.81 -8.70 -1.17
CA GLY A 232 -3.72 -9.26 -0.36
C GLY A 232 -3.42 -8.46 0.90
N ILE A 233 -4.15 -7.36 1.18
CA ILE A 233 -3.92 -6.51 2.34
C ILE A 233 -4.81 -6.96 3.52
N TYR A 234 -4.17 -7.39 4.61
CA TYR A 234 -4.85 -7.61 5.87
C TYR A 234 -5.06 -6.28 6.63
N TRP A 235 -6.26 -5.70 6.48
CA TRP A 235 -6.69 -4.46 7.15
C TRP A 235 -7.20 -4.66 8.59
N GLY A 236 -7.39 -5.92 9.01
CA GLY A 236 -7.99 -6.30 10.30
C GLY A 236 -9.02 -7.42 10.11
N SER A 237 -9.45 -8.04 11.21
CA SER A 237 -10.42 -9.15 11.20
C SER A 237 -11.84 -8.72 11.62
N GLU A 238 -12.05 -7.43 11.87
CA GLU A 238 -13.35 -6.91 12.31
C GLU A 238 -14.40 -6.97 11.19
N GLN A 239 -15.64 -7.25 11.59
CA GLN A 239 -16.80 -7.33 10.69
C GLN A 239 -17.62 -6.03 10.64
N GLU A 240 -17.17 -4.99 11.34
CA GLU A 240 -17.84 -3.70 11.44
C GLU A 240 -16.83 -2.58 11.24
N PHE A 241 -17.24 -1.54 10.51
CA PHE A 241 -16.44 -0.33 10.33
C PHE A 241 -16.64 0.66 11.49
N PHE A 242 -15.68 1.56 11.66
CA PHE A 242 -15.86 2.78 12.42
C PHE A 242 -17.17 3.49 12.02
N PRO A 243 -17.95 4.08 12.96
CA PRO A 243 -17.66 4.27 14.39
C PRO A 243 -18.19 3.15 15.29
N SER A 244 -18.51 1.96 14.77
CA SER A 244 -18.98 0.86 15.61
C SER A 244 -18.01 0.57 16.78
N PRO A 245 -18.51 0.29 18.00
CA PRO A 245 -17.66 -0.12 19.11
C PRO A 245 -16.91 -1.45 18.85
N ASN A 246 -17.35 -2.26 17.88
CA ASN A 246 -16.71 -3.51 17.50
C ASN A 246 -15.62 -3.34 16.43
N SER A 247 -15.48 -2.14 15.84
CA SER A 247 -14.54 -1.88 14.74
C SER A 247 -13.06 -1.97 15.09
N ASN A 248 -12.72 -2.17 16.37
CA ASN A 248 -11.36 -2.41 16.83
C ASN A 248 -11.23 -3.53 17.87
N LYS A 249 -12.26 -4.37 18.00
CA LYS A 249 -12.28 -5.42 19.02
C LYS A 249 -11.14 -6.42 18.82
N GLU A 250 -10.97 -6.94 17.60
CA GLU A 250 -9.98 -7.97 17.31
C GLU A 250 -8.56 -7.43 17.42
N ARG A 251 -8.29 -6.23 16.86
CA ARG A 251 -6.94 -5.64 16.87
C ARG A 251 -6.38 -5.24 18.23
N TYR A 252 -7.24 -5.11 19.24
CA TYR A 252 -6.84 -4.91 20.64
C TYR A 252 -7.16 -6.11 21.53
N ASN A 253 -7.46 -7.27 20.93
CA ASN A 253 -7.76 -8.52 21.63
C ASN A 253 -8.85 -8.36 22.71
N GLY A 254 -9.91 -7.61 22.37
CA GLY A 254 -11.03 -7.31 23.26
C GLY A 254 -10.76 -6.27 24.34
N SER A 255 -9.56 -5.67 24.42
CA SER A 255 -9.24 -4.68 25.44
C SER A 255 -9.95 -3.34 25.20
N THR A 256 -10.62 -2.84 26.25
CA THR A 256 -11.28 -1.54 26.29
C THR A 256 -10.53 -0.51 27.14
N ASP A 257 -9.39 -0.87 27.75
CA ASP A 257 -8.54 0.07 28.47
C ASP A 257 -7.77 0.93 27.47
N ILE A 258 -8.30 2.13 27.19
CA ILE A 258 -7.79 3.04 26.17
C ILE A 258 -6.37 3.56 26.45
N HIS A 259 -5.87 3.48 27.68
CA HIS A 259 -4.50 3.86 28.01
C HIS A 259 -3.55 2.66 27.89
N GLY A 260 -3.91 1.53 28.49
CA GLY A 260 -3.06 0.33 28.49
C GLY A 260 -3.00 -0.42 27.16
N ARG A 261 -4.01 -0.28 26.29
CA ARG A 261 -4.09 -1.05 25.04
C ARG A 261 -3.30 -0.47 23.87
N ALA A 262 -2.98 0.84 23.87
CA ALA A 262 -2.44 1.53 22.69
C ALA A 262 -1.20 0.82 22.11
N GLY A 263 -0.23 0.46 22.97
CA GLY A 263 0.99 -0.27 22.58
C GLY A 263 0.78 -1.72 22.13
N ASN A 264 -0.43 -2.26 22.28
CA ASN A 264 -0.79 -3.63 21.96
C ASN A 264 -1.64 -3.75 20.69
N LEU A 265 -1.65 -2.72 19.83
CA LEU A 265 -2.25 -2.81 18.50
C LEU A 265 -1.65 -3.99 17.72
N GLU A 266 -2.53 -4.86 17.23
CA GLU A 266 -2.18 -6.05 16.46
C GLU A 266 -1.22 -5.73 15.31
N LYS A 267 -0.15 -6.53 15.19
CA LYS A 267 0.78 -6.45 14.06
C LYS A 267 0.17 -7.13 12.82
N PRO A 268 0.25 -6.56 11.61
CA PRO A 268 1.02 -5.37 11.23
C PRO A 268 0.17 -4.10 11.08
N LEU A 269 -0.98 -4.00 11.76
CA LEU A 269 -1.95 -2.91 11.57
C LEU A 269 -1.35 -1.53 11.91
N GLY A 270 -1.78 -0.52 11.14
CA GLY A 270 -1.36 0.87 11.31
C GLY A 270 -2.47 1.82 11.78
N ALA A 271 -3.68 1.31 12.03
CA ALA A 271 -4.84 2.12 12.40
C ALA A 271 -5.56 1.58 13.65
N ALA A 272 -6.09 2.47 14.48
CA ALA A 272 -6.78 2.14 15.73
C ALA A 272 -8.18 1.54 15.52
N ASN A 273 -8.79 1.69 14.33
CA ASN A 273 -10.10 1.10 13.99
C ASN A 273 -10.16 0.70 12.52
N MET A 274 -10.99 -0.29 12.20
CA MET A 274 -11.30 -0.68 10.84
C MET A 274 -12.01 0.49 10.13
N GLY A 275 -11.50 0.89 8.97
CA GLY A 275 -12.08 2.00 8.20
C GLY A 275 -11.54 3.39 8.53
N LEU A 276 -10.58 3.51 9.45
CA LEU A 276 -9.83 4.75 9.71
C LEU A 276 -8.45 4.72 9.05
N ILE A 277 -7.89 5.90 8.78
CA ILE A 277 -6.50 6.03 8.32
C ILE A 277 -5.54 5.81 9.50
N TYR A 278 -5.71 6.53 10.61
CA TYR A 278 -4.84 6.42 11.80
C TYR A 278 -5.63 6.19 13.08
N VAL A 279 -6.30 7.23 13.61
CA VAL A 279 -6.92 7.24 14.94
C VAL A 279 -8.33 7.82 14.89
N ASP A 280 -9.14 7.53 15.91
CA ASP A 280 -10.44 8.17 16.09
C ASP A 280 -10.24 9.65 16.48
N PRO A 281 -10.70 10.63 15.67
CA PRO A 281 -10.50 12.06 15.94
C PRO A 281 -11.22 12.55 17.21
N ARG A 282 -12.20 11.78 17.68
CA ARG A 282 -12.95 12.04 18.93
C ARG A 282 -12.18 11.59 20.17
N GLY A 283 -11.09 10.86 19.98
CA GLY A 283 -10.34 10.11 21.00
C GLY A 283 -10.73 8.63 21.02
N PRO A 284 -9.95 7.75 21.69
CA PRO A 284 -10.11 6.31 21.56
C PRO A 284 -11.52 5.82 21.92
N ASN A 285 -12.15 5.06 21.00
CA ASN A 285 -13.55 4.61 21.12
C ASN A 285 -14.56 5.74 21.31
N GLY A 286 -14.32 6.93 20.73
CA GLY A 286 -15.13 8.12 20.92
C GLY A 286 -14.98 8.79 22.29
N THR A 287 -14.05 8.33 23.13
CA THR A 287 -13.80 8.93 24.46
C THR A 287 -12.92 10.16 24.31
N PRO A 288 -13.36 11.38 24.71
CA PRO A 288 -12.61 12.61 24.53
C PRO A 288 -11.48 12.77 25.56
N ASP A 289 -10.52 11.84 25.56
CA ASP A 289 -9.31 11.86 26.37
C ASP A 289 -8.09 12.18 25.46
N PRO A 290 -7.57 13.43 25.49
CA PRO A 290 -6.41 13.81 24.70
C PRO A 290 -5.15 13.00 24.98
N LYS A 291 -4.94 12.55 26.23
CA LYS A 291 -3.74 11.77 26.59
C LYS A 291 -3.80 10.39 25.98
N ALA A 292 -4.95 9.71 26.09
CA ALA A 292 -5.14 8.42 25.44
C ALA A 292 -5.04 8.54 23.91
N SER A 293 -5.60 9.61 23.34
CA SER A 293 -5.48 9.88 21.90
C SER A 293 -4.01 10.02 21.45
N ALA A 294 -3.16 10.68 22.24
CA ALA A 294 -1.74 10.83 21.92
C ALA A 294 -0.99 9.48 21.91
N LEU A 295 -1.39 8.52 22.76
CA LEU A 295 -0.82 7.17 22.75
C LEU A 295 -1.17 6.41 21.46
N ASP A 296 -2.44 6.45 21.05
CA ASP A 296 -2.88 5.85 19.77
C ASP A 296 -2.21 6.55 18.56
N ILE A 297 -2.05 7.88 18.60
CA ILE A 297 -1.33 8.66 17.57
C ILE A 297 0.10 8.14 17.44
N ARG A 298 0.84 8.06 18.55
CA ARG A 298 2.24 7.61 18.54
C ARG A 298 2.41 6.22 17.94
N VAL A 299 1.56 5.29 18.37
CA VAL A 299 1.63 3.91 17.90
C VAL A 299 1.29 3.83 16.42
N THR A 300 0.19 4.44 15.99
CA THR A 300 -0.26 4.36 14.58
C THR A 300 0.73 5.05 13.64
N PHE A 301 1.19 6.27 13.94
CA PHE A 301 2.19 6.95 13.13
C PHE A 301 3.53 6.22 13.10
N GLY A 302 3.98 5.67 14.24
CA GLY A 302 5.19 4.83 14.31
C GLY A 302 5.08 3.59 13.42
N ARG A 303 3.91 2.93 13.38
CA ARG A 303 3.63 1.81 12.46
C ARG A 303 3.64 2.21 10.99
N MET A 304 3.46 3.49 10.70
CA MET A 304 3.57 4.06 9.35
C MET A 304 4.94 4.68 9.07
N GLY A 305 5.91 4.49 9.97
CA GLY A 305 7.29 4.93 9.80
C GLY A 305 7.47 6.43 10.00
N MET A 306 6.62 7.07 10.80
CA MET A 306 6.78 8.46 11.21
C MET A 306 7.18 8.54 12.68
N ASP A 307 8.23 9.28 12.99
CA ASP A 307 8.63 9.54 14.37
C ASP A 307 7.76 10.62 15.05
N ASP A 308 8.07 10.97 16.30
CA ASP A 308 7.30 11.94 17.06
C ASP A 308 7.36 13.36 16.45
N GLU A 309 8.48 13.77 15.86
CA GLU A 309 8.65 15.09 15.25
C GLU A 309 7.91 15.18 13.91
N GLU A 310 8.05 14.16 13.07
CA GLU A 310 7.31 14.01 11.82
C GLU A 310 5.79 13.95 12.08
N THR A 311 5.37 13.28 13.14
CA THR A 311 3.95 13.15 13.54
C THR A 311 3.34 14.51 13.89
N VAL A 312 3.99 15.28 14.78
CA VAL A 312 3.51 16.62 15.14
C VAL A 312 3.54 17.53 13.92
N ALA A 313 4.59 17.45 13.10
CA ALA A 313 4.72 18.27 11.89
C ALA A 313 3.58 17.99 10.89
N LEU A 314 3.23 16.72 10.66
CA LEU A 314 2.16 16.32 9.74
C LEU A 314 0.77 16.74 10.25
N ILE A 315 0.46 16.52 11.52
CA ILE A 315 -0.85 16.86 12.08
C ILE A 315 -1.02 18.38 12.12
N ALA A 316 -0.07 19.10 12.73
CA ALA A 316 -0.16 20.55 12.83
C ALA A 316 -0.09 21.24 11.46
N GLY A 317 0.70 20.69 10.54
CA GLY A 317 0.86 21.22 9.19
C GLY A 317 -0.38 21.01 8.34
N GLY A 318 -0.97 19.80 8.38
CA GLY A 318 -2.21 19.49 7.68
C GLY A 318 -3.40 20.29 8.20
N HIS A 319 -3.55 20.37 9.53
CA HIS A 319 -4.65 21.10 10.18
C HIS A 319 -4.45 22.63 10.21
N ALA A 320 -3.37 23.16 9.64
CA ALA A 320 -3.30 24.59 9.31
C ALA A 320 -4.33 24.98 8.24
N PHE A 321 -4.82 24.00 7.47
CA PHE A 321 -5.71 24.20 6.33
C PHE A 321 -7.12 23.64 6.55
N GLY A 322 -8.12 24.34 6.02
CA GLY A 322 -9.48 23.85 5.89
C GLY A 322 -10.28 23.72 7.18
N LYS A 323 -11.17 22.74 7.17
CA LYS A 323 -12.15 22.45 8.23
C LYS A 323 -12.63 21.00 8.14
N THR A 324 -13.32 20.51 9.17
CA THR A 324 -14.11 19.26 9.13
C THR A 324 -15.57 19.55 8.74
N HIS A 325 -16.39 18.51 8.54
CA HIS A 325 -17.82 18.67 8.20
C HIS A 325 -18.73 17.74 9.00
N GLY A 326 -19.67 18.33 9.73
CA GLY A 326 -20.66 17.69 10.58
C GLY A 326 -21.87 18.61 10.81
N ALA A 327 -22.30 19.32 9.76
CA ALA A 327 -23.33 20.36 9.85
C ALA A 327 -24.74 19.82 10.16
N VAL A 328 -24.96 18.52 9.99
CA VAL A 328 -26.25 17.84 10.12
C VAL A 328 -26.05 16.49 10.81
N SER A 329 -27.15 15.82 11.19
CA SER A 329 -27.09 14.45 11.70
C SER A 329 -26.66 13.46 10.61
N GLY A 330 -25.88 12.45 10.99
CA GLY A 330 -25.51 11.29 10.17
C GLY A 330 -26.71 10.52 9.62
N ASP A 331 -27.90 10.66 10.22
CA ASP A 331 -29.15 10.04 9.74
C ASP A 331 -29.57 10.51 8.33
N PHE A 332 -29.05 11.66 7.87
CA PHE A 332 -29.31 12.16 6.51
C PHE A 332 -28.36 11.59 5.45
N ILE A 333 -27.37 10.79 5.86
CA ILE A 333 -26.27 10.35 4.99
C ILE A 333 -26.58 8.95 4.46
N GLY A 334 -26.73 8.86 3.15
CA GLY A 334 -26.95 7.60 2.45
C GLY A 334 -25.69 6.71 2.40
N PRO A 335 -25.82 5.54 1.76
CA PRO A 335 -24.75 4.55 1.72
C PRO A 335 -23.44 5.05 1.09
N GLU A 336 -22.33 4.45 1.49
CA GLU A 336 -21.01 4.61 0.91
C GLU A 336 -20.95 4.14 -0.57
N PRO A 337 -19.94 4.55 -1.36
CA PRO A 337 -19.93 4.33 -2.81
C PRO A 337 -20.18 2.90 -3.28
N ASN A 338 -19.68 1.89 -2.57
CA ASN A 338 -19.87 0.49 -2.93
C ASN A 338 -21.28 -0.06 -2.62
N ALA A 339 -22.02 0.56 -1.70
CA ALA A 339 -23.41 0.22 -1.41
C ALA A 339 -24.43 1.16 -2.09
N ALA A 340 -23.99 2.30 -2.61
CA ALA A 340 -24.84 3.30 -3.25
C ALA A 340 -25.54 2.77 -4.52
N GLY A 341 -26.71 3.36 -4.83
CA GLY A 341 -27.45 3.08 -6.05
C GLY A 341 -26.64 3.43 -7.32
N ILE A 342 -26.89 2.70 -8.41
CA ILE A 342 -26.12 2.83 -9.66
C ILE A 342 -26.24 4.22 -10.29
N GLU A 343 -27.35 4.91 -10.05
CA GLU A 343 -27.61 6.29 -10.46
C GLU A 343 -26.64 7.30 -9.84
N ASN A 344 -25.97 6.96 -8.73
CA ASN A 344 -24.91 7.80 -8.14
C ASN A 344 -23.57 7.69 -8.88
N GLN A 345 -23.46 6.79 -9.87
CA GLN A 345 -22.31 6.68 -10.77
C GLN A 345 -20.95 6.64 -10.03
N GLY A 346 -20.86 5.77 -9.02
CA GLY A 346 -19.64 5.57 -8.22
C GLY A 346 -19.38 6.64 -7.15
N LEU A 347 -20.33 7.54 -6.91
CA LEU A 347 -20.36 8.40 -5.73
C LEU A 347 -21.20 7.77 -4.61
N GLY A 348 -20.94 8.17 -3.37
CA GLY A 348 -21.67 7.73 -2.18
C GLY A 348 -21.88 8.85 -1.16
N TRP A 349 -22.32 8.48 0.04
CA TRP A 349 -22.61 9.39 1.16
C TRP A 349 -23.54 10.54 0.75
N LYS A 350 -24.58 10.22 -0.03
CA LYS A 350 -25.54 11.22 -0.50
C LYS A 350 -26.26 11.80 0.71
N ASN A 351 -26.10 13.09 0.93
CA ASN A 351 -26.79 13.80 2.00
C ASN A 351 -28.15 14.31 1.52
N SER A 352 -29.23 13.88 2.17
CA SER A 352 -30.61 14.27 1.81
C SER A 352 -31.08 15.57 2.46
N PHE A 353 -30.27 16.20 3.33
CA PHE A 353 -30.63 17.43 4.02
C PHE A 353 -30.41 18.65 3.13
N ASN A 354 -31.49 19.37 2.80
CA ASN A 354 -31.47 20.55 1.94
C ASN A 354 -30.72 20.30 0.61
N THR A 355 -29.59 20.99 0.40
CA THR A 355 -28.74 20.83 -0.80
C THR A 355 -27.80 19.64 -0.71
N GLY A 356 -27.58 19.09 0.49
CA GLY A 356 -26.63 18.02 0.75
C GLY A 356 -25.14 18.39 0.62
N ALA A 357 -24.84 19.65 0.32
CA ALA A 357 -23.49 20.17 0.07
C ALA A 357 -23.36 21.63 0.52
N GLY A 358 -22.12 22.12 0.56
CA GLY A 358 -21.79 23.47 1.02
C GLY A 358 -22.02 23.61 2.53
N ASN A 359 -22.84 24.57 2.95
CA ASN A 359 -23.14 24.80 4.37
C ASN A 359 -23.91 23.63 5.05
N ASN A 360 -24.38 22.65 4.26
CA ASN A 360 -25.02 21.43 4.76
C ASN A 360 -24.11 20.19 4.66
N SER A 361 -22.83 20.34 4.28
CA SER A 361 -21.91 19.22 4.08
C SER A 361 -21.72 18.38 5.35
N TYR A 362 -21.55 17.08 5.16
CA TYR A 362 -21.23 16.11 6.21
C TYR A 362 -20.12 15.18 5.71
N THR A 363 -19.14 14.92 6.57
CA THR A 363 -18.04 13.99 6.30
C THR A 363 -17.73 13.14 7.53
N SER A 364 -17.33 13.77 8.63
CA SER A 364 -16.85 13.08 9.85
C SER A 364 -17.81 13.20 11.03
N GLY A 365 -18.86 14.03 10.91
CA GLY A 365 -19.72 14.40 12.03
C GLY A 365 -19.12 15.46 12.95
N LEU A 366 -17.87 15.90 12.72
CA LEU A 366 -17.21 16.97 13.49
C LEU A 366 -17.30 18.29 12.71
N GLU A 367 -17.43 19.42 13.40
CA GLU A 367 -17.55 20.75 12.78
C GLU A 367 -16.51 21.71 13.39
N VAL A 368 -15.25 21.53 12.97
CA VAL A 368 -14.06 22.21 13.48
C VAL A 368 -13.41 23.05 12.38
N ILE A 369 -12.98 24.26 12.74
CA ILE A 369 -12.17 25.17 11.92
C ILE A 369 -10.95 25.56 12.75
N TRP A 370 -9.75 25.25 12.25
CA TRP A 370 -8.51 25.35 13.03
C TRP A 370 -7.77 26.70 12.92
N SER A 371 -8.01 27.43 11.83
CA SER A 371 -7.27 28.64 11.46
C SER A 371 -8.22 29.79 11.12
N LYS A 372 -7.76 31.04 11.31
CA LYS A 372 -8.48 32.24 10.83
C LYS A 372 -8.27 32.45 9.34
N THR A 373 -7.24 31.81 8.78
CA THR A 373 -6.91 31.81 7.36
C THR A 373 -6.83 30.37 6.81
N PRO A 374 -7.95 29.63 6.71
CA PRO A 374 -7.96 28.19 6.38
C PRO A 374 -7.38 27.82 5.01
N THR A 375 -7.13 28.81 4.15
CA THR A 375 -6.58 28.62 2.79
C THR A 375 -5.20 29.25 2.64
N LYS A 376 -4.46 29.41 3.74
CA LYS A 376 -3.13 30.03 3.77
C LYS A 376 -2.23 29.33 4.79
N TRP A 377 -0.97 29.09 4.41
CA TRP A 377 0.03 28.63 5.35
C TRP A 377 0.34 29.69 6.42
N ALA A 378 0.10 29.34 7.68
CA ALA A 378 0.39 30.17 8.84
C ALA A 378 0.44 29.30 10.10
N ASN A 379 1.15 29.74 11.14
CA ASN A 379 1.25 29.04 12.41
C ASN A 379 0.01 29.21 13.32
N GLU A 380 -1.17 29.39 12.73
CA GLU A 380 -2.41 29.70 13.46
C GLU A 380 -2.98 28.46 14.19
N PHE A 381 -2.72 27.24 13.68
CA PHE A 381 -3.10 26.00 14.36
C PHE A 381 -2.43 25.89 15.73
N LEU A 382 -1.09 25.89 15.79
CA LEU A 382 -0.35 25.78 17.05
C LEU A 382 -0.59 27.00 17.95
N GLY A 383 -0.67 28.19 17.35
CA GLY A 383 -0.99 29.42 18.08
C GLY A 383 -2.36 29.35 18.75
N SER A 384 -3.37 28.77 18.09
CA SER A 384 -4.69 28.53 18.68
C SER A 384 -4.64 27.45 19.75
N LEU A 385 -4.02 26.30 19.43
CA LEU A 385 -3.95 25.12 20.27
C LEU A 385 -3.35 25.42 21.65
N ILE A 386 -2.24 26.16 21.69
CA ILE A 386 -1.46 26.40 22.91
C ILE A 386 -1.99 27.60 23.72
N HIS A 387 -2.49 28.65 23.08
CA HIS A 387 -2.86 29.89 23.80
C HIS A 387 -4.30 29.93 24.29
N ASN A 388 -5.18 29.05 23.81
CA ASN A 388 -6.56 28.96 24.28
C ASN A 388 -6.71 27.92 25.40
N ASN A 389 -7.71 28.15 26.26
CA ASN A 389 -8.25 27.11 27.11
C ASN A 389 -9.42 26.44 26.39
N TRP A 390 -9.55 25.12 26.51
CA TRP A 390 -10.51 24.33 25.73
C TRP A 390 -11.60 23.76 26.61
N THR A 391 -12.85 23.81 26.14
CA THR A 391 -13.99 23.13 26.77
C THR A 391 -14.64 22.16 25.78
N LEU A 392 -15.07 21.01 26.29
CA LEU A 392 -15.73 19.98 25.51
C LEU A 392 -17.14 20.46 25.12
N VAL A 393 -17.44 20.39 23.83
CA VAL A 393 -18.75 20.67 23.26
C VAL A 393 -19.13 19.54 22.30
N MET A 394 -20.39 19.53 21.86
CA MET A 394 -20.85 18.60 20.83
C MET A 394 -21.04 19.32 19.51
N SER A 395 -20.65 18.68 18.42
CA SER A 395 -20.97 19.11 17.06
C SER A 395 -22.49 19.07 16.83
N PRO A 396 -23.00 19.63 15.71
CA PRO A 396 -24.40 19.47 15.32
C PRO A 396 -24.86 18.00 15.16
N ASP A 397 -23.94 17.09 14.85
CA ASP A 397 -24.18 15.63 14.80
C ASP A 397 -24.14 14.95 16.19
N GLY A 398 -23.70 15.68 17.22
CA GLY A 398 -23.53 15.14 18.57
C GLY A 398 -22.15 14.52 18.84
N ALA A 399 -21.17 14.71 17.94
CA ALA A 399 -19.80 14.21 18.13
C ALA A 399 -19.01 15.13 19.08
N PRO A 400 -18.20 14.58 20.01
CA PRO A 400 -17.40 15.40 20.93
C PRO A 400 -16.27 16.13 20.19
N GLN A 401 -16.17 17.44 20.44
CA GLN A 401 -15.11 18.32 19.95
C GLN A 401 -14.82 19.42 20.98
N TRP A 402 -13.83 20.26 20.74
CA TRP A 402 -13.38 21.27 21.71
C TRP A 402 -13.57 22.68 21.16
N GLU A 403 -14.06 23.60 21.99
CA GLU A 403 -14.22 25.03 21.69
C GLU A 403 -13.39 25.87 22.67
N ALA A 404 -12.79 26.97 22.19
CA ALA A 404 -12.01 27.87 23.02
C ALA A 404 -12.90 28.66 24.00
N VAL A 405 -12.57 28.57 25.29
CA VAL A 405 -13.24 29.27 26.38
C VAL A 405 -12.95 30.78 26.31
N ASN A 406 -14.00 31.60 26.44
CA ASN A 406 -13.91 33.07 26.42
C ASN A 406 -13.28 33.69 25.16
N ALA A 407 -13.08 32.92 24.09
CA ALA A 407 -12.59 33.45 22.82
C ALA A 407 -13.72 34.17 22.04
N ASN A 408 -13.37 35.28 21.39
CA ASN A 408 -14.26 35.94 20.44
C ASN A 408 -14.39 35.12 19.15
N ALA A 409 -15.57 35.20 18.53
CA ALA A 409 -15.76 34.67 17.19
C ALA A 409 -14.84 35.42 16.20
N SER A 410 -13.88 34.71 15.62
CA SER A 410 -12.84 35.28 14.75
C SER A 410 -12.44 34.38 13.58
N TYR A 411 -13.04 33.20 13.47
CA TYR A 411 -12.76 32.21 12.44
C TYR A 411 -13.83 32.29 11.35
N PRO A 412 -13.49 32.38 10.06
CA PRO A 412 -14.46 32.63 9.01
C PRO A 412 -15.42 31.44 8.81
N ASP A 413 -16.68 31.74 8.53
CA ASP A 413 -17.61 30.76 7.95
C ASP A 413 -17.21 30.44 6.49
N ALA A 414 -17.41 29.20 6.05
CA ALA A 414 -16.98 28.75 4.73
C ALA A 414 -17.80 29.34 3.57
N PHE A 415 -19.04 29.75 3.81
CA PHE A 415 -19.97 30.20 2.76
C PHE A 415 -20.69 31.51 3.07
N ILE A 416 -20.83 31.88 4.34
CA ILE A 416 -21.57 33.07 4.77
C ILE A 416 -20.58 34.19 5.09
N ALA A 417 -20.42 35.12 4.14
CA ALA A 417 -19.53 36.28 4.30
C ALA A 417 -19.84 37.07 5.58
N GLY A 418 -18.80 37.37 6.37
CA GLY A 418 -18.90 38.13 7.61
C GLY A 418 -19.40 37.34 8.84
N LYS A 419 -19.89 36.10 8.66
CA LYS A 419 -20.17 35.21 9.79
C LYS A 419 -18.86 34.64 10.32
N LEU A 420 -18.71 34.69 11.64
CA LEU A 420 -17.52 34.21 12.34
C LEU A 420 -17.89 33.17 13.39
N HIS A 421 -16.94 32.27 13.64
CA HIS A 421 -17.00 31.18 14.61
C HIS A 421 -15.89 31.35 15.64
N LYS A 422 -16.03 30.68 16.78
CA LYS A 422 -14.95 30.56 17.76
C LYS A 422 -13.92 29.53 17.32
N PRO A 423 -12.68 29.60 17.82
CA PRO A 423 -11.69 28.55 17.60
C PRO A 423 -12.19 27.20 18.14
N THR A 424 -11.92 26.14 17.38
CA THR A 424 -12.29 24.76 17.71
C THR A 424 -11.13 23.80 17.45
N MET A 425 -11.11 22.65 18.13
CA MET A 425 -10.10 21.60 18.01
C MET A 425 -10.71 20.20 18.15
N LEU A 426 -10.04 19.19 17.60
CA LEU A 426 -10.34 17.78 17.82
C LEU A 426 -9.71 17.29 19.14
N THR A 427 -10.17 16.15 19.66
CA THR A 427 -9.49 15.49 20.80
C THR A 427 -8.07 15.09 20.40
N SER A 428 -7.88 14.61 19.17
CA SER A 428 -6.57 14.26 18.63
C SER A 428 -5.61 15.46 18.53
N ASP A 429 -6.13 16.66 18.26
CA ASP A 429 -5.32 17.89 18.23
C ASP A 429 -4.81 18.23 19.63
N LEU A 430 -5.68 18.15 20.64
CA LEU A 430 -5.29 18.35 22.03
C LEU A 430 -4.26 17.31 22.51
N GLY A 431 -4.24 16.12 21.92
CA GLY A 431 -3.20 15.12 22.20
C GLY A 431 -1.79 15.68 22.04
N LEU A 432 -1.59 16.62 21.10
CA LEU A 432 -0.29 17.24 20.84
C LEU A 432 0.22 18.13 21.97
N ILE A 433 -0.63 18.58 22.89
CA ILE A 433 -0.23 19.38 24.07
C ILE A 433 -0.40 18.63 25.40
N HIS A 434 -1.09 17.49 25.38
CA HIS A 434 -1.35 16.66 26.56
C HIS A 434 -0.35 15.50 26.73
N ASP A 435 0.41 15.17 25.69
CA ASP A 435 1.61 14.32 25.77
C ASP A 435 2.87 15.19 25.98
N PRO A 436 3.77 14.87 26.93
CA PRO A 436 4.93 15.71 27.21
C PRO A 436 5.89 15.89 26.03
N ILE A 437 6.09 14.87 25.20
CA ILE A 437 7.02 14.91 24.06
C ILE A 437 6.41 15.74 22.95
N TYR A 438 5.16 15.46 22.58
CA TYR A 438 4.45 16.24 21.57
C TYR A 438 4.27 17.70 21.98
N ASN A 439 4.03 17.97 23.26
CA ASN A 439 3.89 19.34 23.75
C ASN A 439 5.21 20.12 23.61
N ASN A 440 6.33 19.46 23.87
CA ASN A 440 7.64 20.07 23.68
C ASN A 440 7.89 20.40 22.20
N ILE A 441 7.63 19.46 21.30
CA ILE A 441 7.77 19.66 19.85
C ILE A 441 6.82 20.76 19.35
N SER A 442 5.56 20.74 19.79
CA SER A 442 4.54 21.74 19.44
C SER A 442 4.95 23.14 19.88
N LYS A 443 5.55 23.30 21.06
CA LYS A 443 6.10 24.58 21.52
C LYS A 443 7.31 25.01 20.72
N THR A 444 8.19 24.08 20.35
CA THR A 444 9.32 24.37 19.45
C THR A 444 8.82 24.90 18.12
N PHE A 445 7.88 24.20 17.47
CA PHE A 445 7.28 24.62 16.21
C PHE A 445 6.47 25.92 16.30
N LEU A 446 5.84 26.20 17.44
CA LEU A 446 5.18 27.48 17.66
C LEU A 446 6.19 28.64 17.72
N ASN A 447 7.33 28.42 18.38
CA ASN A 447 8.36 29.44 18.58
C ASN A 447 9.29 29.61 17.37
N ASP A 448 9.45 28.57 16.55
CA ASP A 448 10.27 28.57 15.34
C ASP A 448 9.46 28.05 14.14
N PHE A 449 8.83 29.00 13.43
CA PHE A 449 7.95 28.68 12.31
C PHE A 449 8.71 28.22 11.06
N ASP A 450 9.96 28.67 10.88
CA ASP A 450 10.79 28.25 9.76
C ASP A 450 11.21 26.79 9.95
N TYR A 451 11.62 26.42 11.16
CA TYR A 451 11.93 25.03 11.50
C TYR A 451 10.70 24.12 11.36
N PHE A 452 9.53 24.55 11.84
CA PHE A 452 8.29 23.82 11.60
C PHE A 452 7.99 23.64 10.11
N THR A 453 8.16 24.71 9.32
CA THR A 453 7.94 24.67 7.87
C THR A 453 8.87 23.66 7.20
N GLU A 454 10.16 23.64 7.55
CA GLU A 454 11.14 22.65 7.07
C GLU A 454 10.72 21.22 7.41
N LYS A 455 10.42 20.94 8.69
CA LYS A 455 10.06 19.58 9.14
C LYS A 455 8.76 19.09 8.53
N PHE A 456 7.76 19.97 8.40
CA PHE A 456 6.54 19.60 7.71
C PHE A 456 6.79 19.32 6.23
N ALA A 457 7.66 20.09 5.56
CA ALA A 457 7.94 19.90 4.14
C ALA A 457 8.62 18.54 3.88
N MET A 458 9.59 18.17 4.72
CA MET A 458 10.26 16.87 4.67
C MET A 458 9.32 15.71 5.00
N ALA A 459 8.53 15.84 6.07
CA ALA A 459 7.59 14.79 6.49
C ALA A 459 6.47 14.57 5.47
N TRP A 460 5.96 15.65 4.86
CA TRP A 460 5.00 15.59 3.75
C TRP A 460 5.60 14.89 2.52
N TYR A 461 6.84 15.22 2.15
CA TYR A 461 7.52 14.54 1.06
C TYR A 461 7.71 13.05 1.34
N LYS A 462 8.21 12.68 2.54
CA LYS A 462 8.32 11.28 2.97
C LYS A 462 6.99 10.56 2.90
N LEU A 463 5.92 11.15 3.46
CA LEU A 463 4.57 10.59 3.42
C LEU A 463 4.16 10.21 2.00
N LEU A 464 4.27 11.15 1.05
CA LEU A 464 3.79 10.93 -0.30
C LEU A 464 4.62 9.90 -1.07
N HIS A 465 5.89 9.69 -0.72
CA HIS A 465 6.86 8.97 -1.54
C HIS A 465 7.45 7.69 -0.90
N ARG A 466 7.14 7.40 0.37
CA ARG A 466 7.68 6.25 1.15
C ARG A 466 7.47 4.87 0.52
N ASP A 467 6.50 4.71 -0.38
CA ASP A 467 6.16 3.47 -1.08
C ASP A 467 6.56 3.45 -2.57
N MET A 468 7.34 4.45 -2.99
CA MET A 468 7.89 4.52 -4.34
C MET A 468 9.20 3.76 -4.50
N GLY A 469 9.81 3.27 -3.43
CA GLY A 469 11.10 2.59 -3.47
C GLY A 469 12.25 3.51 -3.89
N PRO A 470 13.25 2.99 -4.64
CA PRO A 470 14.49 3.73 -4.91
C PRO A 470 14.30 4.92 -5.84
N ILE A 471 15.19 5.91 -5.71
CA ILE A 471 15.16 7.16 -6.49
C ILE A 471 15.24 6.97 -8.01
N SER A 472 15.76 5.84 -8.49
CA SER A 472 15.74 5.51 -9.93
C SER A 472 14.32 5.40 -10.51
N ARG A 473 13.30 5.27 -9.66
CA ARG A 473 11.88 5.30 -10.07
C ARG A 473 11.27 6.70 -10.09
N TYR A 474 11.95 7.71 -9.57
CA TYR A 474 11.40 9.03 -9.35
C TYR A 474 11.49 9.84 -10.64
N LEU A 475 10.35 10.34 -11.11
CA LEU A 475 10.22 11.07 -12.37
C LEU A 475 9.84 12.53 -12.13
N GLY A 476 10.26 13.41 -13.05
CA GLY A 476 9.91 14.83 -13.04
C GLY A 476 11.08 15.74 -12.65
N SER A 477 10.94 17.04 -12.94
CA SER A 477 12.00 18.03 -12.70
C SER A 477 12.07 18.54 -11.25
N GLU A 478 11.05 18.23 -10.44
CA GLU A 478 10.90 18.68 -9.05
C GLU A 478 11.36 17.63 -8.03
N VAL A 479 12.01 16.56 -8.50
CA VAL A 479 12.68 15.61 -7.64
C VAL A 479 13.84 16.33 -6.94
N PRO A 480 13.89 16.35 -5.59
CA PRO A 480 14.99 16.94 -4.84
C PRO A 480 16.34 16.34 -5.26
N LYS A 481 17.32 17.20 -5.57
CA LYS A 481 18.59 16.79 -6.22
C LYS A 481 19.71 16.43 -5.24
N ASP A 482 19.64 16.92 -4.01
CA ASP A 482 20.82 17.03 -3.14
C ASP A 482 20.74 16.17 -1.86
N GLU A 483 19.72 15.32 -1.70
CA GLU A 483 19.53 14.57 -0.45
C GLU A 483 19.25 13.09 -0.69
N HIS A 484 20.19 12.26 -0.22
CA HIS A 484 20.00 10.83 -0.01
C HIS A 484 19.18 10.62 1.27
N LEU A 485 17.86 10.82 1.17
CA LEU A 485 16.98 10.62 2.31
C LEU A 485 17.00 9.14 2.71
N ILE A 486 17.30 8.88 3.98
CA ILE A 486 17.60 7.51 4.44
C ILE A 486 16.44 6.52 4.20
N TRP A 487 15.19 6.98 4.25
CA TRP A 487 14.01 6.17 4.01
C TRP A 487 13.84 5.74 2.53
N GLN A 488 14.60 6.33 1.60
CA GLN A 488 14.65 5.93 0.18
C GLN A 488 15.60 4.75 -0.07
N ASP A 489 16.18 4.18 0.99
CA ASP A 489 17.19 3.13 0.95
C ASP A 489 18.33 3.44 -0.06
N PRO A 490 19.06 4.57 0.08
CA PRO A 490 19.91 5.11 -0.97
C PRO A 490 20.97 4.14 -1.51
N LEU A 491 21.25 4.25 -2.81
CA LEU A 491 22.30 3.50 -3.51
C LEU A 491 23.29 4.48 -4.15
N PRO A 492 24.61 4.23 -4.06
CA PRO A 492 25.59 5.09 -4.72
C PRO A 492 25.55 4.94 -6.24
N THR A 493 25.98 5.96 -6.97
CA THR A 493 26.15 5.86 -8.43
C THR A 493 27.44 5.10 -8.77
N ALA A 494 27.38 4.16 -9.71
CA ALA A 494 28.57 3.47 -10.20
C ALA A 494 29.49 4.46 -10.96
N SER A 495 30.73 4.63 -10.49
CA SER A 495 31.74 5.52 -11.10
C SER A 495 32.77 4.79 -11.96
N TYR A 496 32.56 3.49 -12.20
CA TYR A 496 33.45 2.58 -12.93
C TYR A 496 32.76 2.01 -14.17
N LYS A 497 33.56 1.51 -15.13
CA LYS A 497 33.02 0.78 -16.27
C LYS A 497 32.43 -0.55 -15.79
N ILE A 498 31.18 -0.81 -16.16
CA ILE A 498 30.47 -2.06 -15.86
C ILE A 498 31.10 -3.22 -16.65
N ILE A 499 31.09 -4.42 -16.06
CA ILE A 499 31.57 -5.65 -16.69
C ILE A 499 30.78 -6.02 -17.95
N ASP A 500 31.44 -6.70 -18.90
CA ASP A 500 30.85 -7.19 -20.14
C ASP A 500 30.68 -8.72 -20.14
N ASP A 501 30.11 -9.28 -21.21
CA ASP A 501 29.82 -10.71 -21.33
C ASP A 501 31.04 -11.62 -21.15
N ALA A 502 32.23 -11.16 -21.57
CA ALA A 502 33.46 -11.95 -21.42
C ALA A 502 33.89 -12.01 -19.95
N ASP A 503 33.80 -10.88 -19.24
CA ASP A 503 34.08 -10.85 -17.80
C ASP A 503 33.05 -11.68 -17.03
N VAL A 504 31.76 -11.58 -17.36
CA VAL A 504 30.69 -12.37 -16.74
C VAL A 504 31.01 -13.85 -16.87
N LYS A 505 31.40 -14.32 -18.06
CA LYS A 505 31.80 -15.72 -18.28
C LYS A 505 33.00 -16.12 -17.41
N GLN A 506 34.01 -15.27 -17.31
CA GLN A 506 35.20 -15.54 -16.49
C GLN A 506 34.87 -15.56 -14.99
N LEU A 507 34.13 -14.56 -14.52
CA LEU A 507 33.71 -14.42 -13.12
C LEU A 507 32.85 -15.60 -12.66
N LYS A 508 31.94 -16.12 -13.50
CA LYS A 508 31.21 -17.36 -13.17
C LYS A 508 32.16 -18.52 -12.88
N GLN A 509 33.21 -18.70 -13.68
CA GLN A 509 34.20 -19.76 -13.46
C GLN A 509 35.03 -19.51 -12.21
N ASP A 510 35.43 -18.27 -11.97
CA ASP A 510 36.22 -17.89 -10.80
C ASP A 510 35.43 -18.08 -9.50
N ILE A 511 34.14 -17.73 -9.49
CA ILE A 511 33.24 -17.98 -8.35
C ILE A 511 33.10 -19.48 -8.10
N LEU A 512 32.81 -20.29 -9.13
CA LEU A 512 32.65 -21.74 -8.97
C LEU A 512 33.94 -22.46 -8.53
N ARG A 513 35.11 -21.83 -8.67
CA ARG A 513 36.41 -22.33 -8.21
C ARG A 513 36.86 -21.71 -6.88
N ALA A 514 36.12 -20.72 -6.37
CA ALA A 514 36.48 -20.06 -5.12
C ALA A 514 36.45 -21.06 -3.96
N PRO A 515 37.28 -20.89 -2.93
CA PRO A 515 37.29 -21.78 -1.78
C PRO A 515 35.96 -21.68 -1.01
N ASN A 516 35.54 -22.78 -0.39
CA ASN A 516 34.41 -22.85 0.54
C ASN A 516 33.05 -22.40 -0.03
N VAL A 517 32.88 -22.44 -1.36
CA VAL A 517 31.57 -22.27 -2.02
C VAL A 517 31.13 -23.55 -2.72
N ASN A 518 29.82 -23.75 -2.79
CA ASN A 518 29.17 -24.85 -3.49
C ASN A 518 27.84 -24.35 -4.09
N ILE A 519 27.13 -25.22 -4.82
CA ILE A 519 25.86 -24.84 -5.49
C ILE A 519 24.85 -24.31 -4.47
N SER A 520 24.61 -25.05 -3.39
CA SER A 520 23.61 -24.70 -2.37
C SER A 520 23.90 -23.34 -1.75
N ASN A 521 25.14 -23.08 -1.31
CA ASN A 521 25.45 -21.83 -0.60
C ASN A 521 25.47 -20.58 -1.48
N LEU A 522 25.82 -20.73 -2.77
CA LEU A 522 25.70 -19.65 -3.74
C LEU A 522 24.21 -19.33 -4.03
N VAL A 523 23.37 -20.36 -4.12
CA VAL A 523 21.93 -20.22 -4.34
C VAL A 523 21.25 -19.60 -3.12
N THR A 524 21.51 -20.09 -1.90
CA THR A 524 20.89 -19.55 -0.67
C THR A 524 21.35 -18.13 -0.37
N THR A 525 22.61 -17.78 -0.66
CA THR A 525 23.12 -16.40 -0.51
C THR A 525 22.46 -15.45 -1.49
N ALA A 526 22.36 -15.83 -2.77
CA ALA A 526 21.68 -15.01 -3.77
C ALA A 526 20.18 -14.86 -3.47
N TRP A 527 19.51 -15.93 -3.05
CA TRP A 527 18.11 -15.90 -2.64
C TRP A 527 17.90 -15.05 -1.38
N GLY A 528 18.74 -15.21 -0.35
CA GLY A 528 18.67 -14.41 0.88
C GLY A 528 18.82 -12.91 0.60
N SER A 529 19.50 -12.54 -0.48
CA SER A 529 19.64 -11.15 -0.90
C SER A 529 18.45 -10.68 -1.75
N ALA A 530 17.97 -11.49 -2.70
CA ALA A 530 16.96 -11.09 -3.69
C ALA A 530 15.50 -11.34 -3.28
N SER A 531 15.25 -12.29 -2.36
CA SER A 531 14.10 -12.21 -1.44
C SER A 531 14.31 -10.94 -0.58
N THR A 532 13.76 -10.68 0.60
CA THR A 532 13.66 -9.27 1.12
C THR A 532 12.85 -8.30 0.23
N PHE A 533 12.99 -8.29 -1.11
CA PHE A 533 12.20 -7.46 -2.02
C PHE A 533 10.71 -7.65 -1.75
N ARG A 534 9.96 -6.55 -1.78
CA ARG A 534 8.50 -6.58 -1.75
C ARG A 534 7.95 -5.50 -2.68
N ILE A 535 7.04 -5.88 -3.58
CA ILE A 535 6.49 -4.97 -4.60
C ILE A 535 5.61 -3.85 -4.02
N SER A 536 5.09 -4.07 -2.81
CA SER A 536 4.15 -3.18 -2.11
C SER A 536 4.74 -1.76 -1.95
N ASP A 537 5.96 -1.67 -1.41
CA ASP A 537 6.71 -0.41 -1.27
C ASP A 537 8.02 -0.37 -2.06
N LYS A 538 8.35 -1.46 -2.76
CA LYS A 538 9.52 -1.62 -3.65
C LYS A 538 10.85 -1.51 -2.90
N ARG A 539 10.84 -1.79 -1.59
CA ARG A 539 12.04 -1.94 -0.77
C ARG A 539 12.63 -3.34 -0.89
N GLY A 540 13.89 -3.48 -0.44
CA GLY A 540 14.64 -4.73 -0.47
C GLY A 540 15.17 -5.10 -1.86
N GLY A 541 15.70 -6.31 -1.98
CA GLY A 541 16.34 -6.82 -3.19
C GLY A 541 17.87 -6.90 -3.09
N ALA A 542 18.49 -7.36 -4.18
CA ALA A 542 19.92 -7.68 -4.22
C ALA A 542 20.85 -6.47 -4.46
N ASN A 543 20.33 -5.39 -5.03
CA ASN A 543 21.07 -4.16 -5.28
C ASN A 543 21.42 -3.47 -3.95
N GLY A 544 22.66 -3.00 -3.84
CA GLY A 544 23.23 -2.49 -2.59
C GLY A 544 24.00 -3.53 -1.77
N ALA A 545 23.89 -4.83 -2.09
CA ALA A 545 24.53 -5.91 -1.31
C ALA A 545 24.22 -5.85 0.20
N ARG A 546 23.01 -5.39 0.57
CA ARG A 546 22.64 -5.18 1.99
C ARG A 546 22.65 -6.44 2.83
N ILE A 547 22.61 -7.62 2.21
CA ILE A 547 22.84 -8.90 2.90
C ILE A 547 24.21 -8.95 3.62
N ALA A 548 25.20 -8.17 3.17
CA ALA A 548 26.50 -8.05 3.82
C ALA A 548 26.55 -7.02 4.98
N LEU A 549 25.48 -6.28 5.20
CA LEU A 549 25.35 -5.19 6.18
C LEU A 549 24.37 -5.56 7.30
N GLN A 550 24.38 -4.80 8.40
CA GLN A 550 23.33 -4.92 9.41
C GLN A 550 22.02 -4.29 8.88
N PRO A 551 20.85 -4.89 9.22
CA PRO A 551 20.68 -6.07 10.07
C PRO A 551 20.75 -7.42 9.32
N GLN A 552 20.70 -7.41 7.97
CA GLN A 552 20.47 -8.62 7.17
C GLN A 552 21.56 -9.69 7.34
N ARG A 553 22.82 -9.29 7.53
CA ARG A 553 23.93 -10.23 7.77
C ARG A 553 23.77 -11.03 9.07
N SER A 554 22.93 -10.55 9.98
CA SER A 554 22.66 -11.16 11.28
C SER A 554 21.29 -11.84 11.36
N PHE A 555 20.47 -11.77 10.30
CA PHE A 555 19.21 -12.51 10.25
C PHE A 555 19.45 -14.01 10.34
N ALA A 556 18.68 -14.69 11.20
CA ALA A 556 18.84 -16.12 11.41
C ALA A 556 18.55 -16.92 10.13
N VAL A 557 17.58 -16.49 9.32
CA VAL A 557 17.25 -17.08 8.02
C VAL A 557 18.44 -17.10 7.05
N ASN A 558 19.40 -16.19 7.20
CA ASN A 558 20.56 -16.09 6.32
C ASN A 558 21.74 -16.94 6.78
N ASN A 559 21.62 -17.66 7.90
CA ASN A 559 22.70 -18.46 8.49
C ASN A 559 24.01 -17.67 8.57
N PRO A 560 24.13 -16.71 9.52
CA PRO A 560 25.19 -15.71 9.54
C PRO A 560 26.62 -16.28 9.45
N GLU A 561 26.87 -17.44 10.08
CA GLU A 561 28.18 -18.10 10.03
C GLU A 561 28.52 -18.57 8.61
N HIS A 562 27.56 -19.20 7.93
CA HIS A 562 27.73 -19.68 6.56
C HIS A 562 27.78 -18.53 5.55
N LEU A 563 26.90 -17.53 5.72
CA LEU A 563 26.90 -16.32 4.91
C LEU A 563 28.25 -15.61 4.98
N ALA A 564 28.85 -15.46 6.16
CA ALA A 564 30.15 -14.81 6.31
C ALA A 564 31.25 -15.51 5.52
N VAL A 565 31.22 -16.85 5.44
CA VAL A 565 32.17 -17.63 4.63
C VAL A 565 31.96 -17.36 3.14
N VAL A 566 30.72 -17.39 2.65
CA VAL A 566 30.41 -17.14 1.23
C VAL A 566 30.80 -15.72 0.83
N LEU A 567 30.41 -14.72 1.63
CA LEU A 567 30.73 -13.31 1.38
C LEU A 567 32.24 -13.08 1.35
N LYS A 568 33.02 -13.72 2.24
CA LYS A 568 34.48 -13.64 2.22
C LYS A 568 35.06 -14.20 0.93
N SER A 569 34.54 -15.31 0.43
CA SER A 569 35.00 -15.90 -0.84
C SER A 569 34.64 -15.03 -2.04
N LEU A 570 33.43 -14.49 -2.09
CA LEU A 570 33.01 -13.56 -3.15
C LEU A 570 33.79 -12.24 -3.10
N GLN A 571 34.11 -11.73 -1.91
CA GLN A 571 34.98 -10.56 -1.74
C GLN A 571 36.39 -10.84 -2.27
N GLY A 572 36.94 -12.04 -2.05
CA GLY A 572 38.22 -12.44 -2.65
C GLY A 572 38.20 -12.45 -4.19
N VAL A 573 37.10 -12.90 -4.80
CA VAL A 573 36.90 -12.82 -6.26
C VAL A 573 36.83 -11.37 -6.72
N LYS A 574 36.05 -10.53 -6.02
CA LYS A 574 35.92 -9.09 -6.27
C LYS A 574 37.28 -8.40 -6.26
N ASP A 575 38.05 -8.59 -5.20
CA ASP A 575 39.33 -7.93 -4.99
C ASP A 575 40.34 -8.32 -6.06
N LYS A 576 40.38 -9.62 -6.42
CA LYS A 576 41.23 -10.13 -7.50
C LYS A 576 40.85 -9.51 -8.85
N PHE A 577 39.57 -9.48 -9.19
CA PHE A 577 39.10 -8.91 -10.45
C PHE A 577 39.36 -7.40 -10.54
N ASN A 578 38.99 -6.65 -9.50
CA ASN A 578 39.13 -5.20 -9.47
C ASN A 578 40.61 -4.75 -9.40
N SER A 579 41.47 -5.51 -8.74
CA SER A 579 42.93 -5.22 -8.73
C SER A 579 43.58 -5.45 -10.09
N ALA A 580 43.10 -6.45 -10.84
CA ALA A 580 43.56 -6.73 -12.20
C ALA A 580 43.01 -5.73 -13.24
N ASN A 581 41.91 -5.02 -12.93
CA ASN A 581 41.20 -4.14 -13.85
C ASN A 581 41.03 -2.72 -13.29
N LYS A 582 41.85 -1.75 -13.75
CA LYS A 582 41.85 -0.40 -13.18
C LYS A 582 40.61 0.47 -13.50
N LYS A 583 39.96 0.26 -14.65
CA LYS A 583 38.82 1.09 -15.12
C LYS A 583 37.47 0.38 -15.05
N LYS A 584 37.50 -0.95 -14.95
CA LYS A 584 36.33 -1.82 -14.97
C LYS A 584 36.26 -2.54 -13.64
N GLN A 585 35.12 -2.51 -12.97
CA GLN A 585 34.97 -3.12 -11.66
C GLN A 585 33.68 -3.94 -11.61
N VAL A 586 33.64 -4.85 -10.65
CA VAL A 586 32.44 -5.60 -10.26
C VAL A 586 32.10 -5.30 -8.80
N SER A 587 30.81 -5.16 -8.51
CA SER A 587 30.28 -4.98 -7.15
C SER A 587 30.10 -6.33 -6.46
N LEU A 588 30.04 -6.33 -5.12
CA LEU A 588 29.67 -7.52 -4.37
C LEU A 588 28.22 -7.91 -4.66
N ALA A 589 27.32 -6.93 -4.85
CA ALA A 589 25.93 -7.15 -5.23
C ALA A 589 25.80 -7.97 -6.53
N ASP A 590 26.57 -7.60 -7.56
CA ASP A 590 26.59 -8.36 -8.81
C ASP A 590 27.21 -9.75 -8.62
N LEU A 591 28.28 -9.91 -7.82
CA LEU A 591 28.88 -11.22 -7.58
C LEU A 591 27.98 -12.17 -6.80
N ILE A 592 27.17 -11.68 -5.86
CA ILE A 592 26.17 -12.49 -5.15
C ILE A 592 25.16 -13.07 -6.15
N VAL A 593 24.56 -12.22 -6.98
CA VAL A 593 23.57 -12.66 -7.98
C VAL A 593 24.22 -13.53 -9.06
N LEU A 594 25.41 -13.17 -9.52
CA LEU A 594 26.16 -13.92 -10.53
C LEU A 594 26.59 -15.30 -10.00
N GLY A 595 26.94 -15.39 -8.72
CA GLY A 595 27.29 -16.64 -8.06
C GLY A 595 26.11 -17.62 -8.02
N GLY A 596 24.94 -17.16 -7.57
CA GLY A 596 23.72 -17.97 -7.63
C GLY A 596 23.34 -18.36 -9.06
N THR A 597 23.48 -17.42 -10.01
CA THR A 597 23.24 -17.68 -11.44
C THR A 597 24.18 -18.77 -12.00
N ALA A 598 25.47 -18.71 -11.67
CA ALA A 598 26.46 -19.71 -12.06
C ALA A 598 26.16 -21.09 -11.45
N ALA A 599 25.70 -21.10 -10.19
CA ALA A 599 25.31 -22.32 -9.49
C ALA A 599 24.10 -22.99 -10.15
N VAL A 600 23.08 -22.22 -10.58
CA VAL A 600 21.93 -22.74 -11.33
C VAL A 600 22.35 -23.32 -12.68
N GLU A 601 23.19 -22.62 -13.46
CA GLU A 601 23.73 -23.15 -14.72
C GLU A 601 24.52 -24.45 -14.51
N LYS A 602 25.35 -24.50 -13.45
CA LYS A 602 26.13 -25.68 -13.10
C LYS A 602 25.23 -26.84 -12.66
N ALA A 603 24.20 -26.58 -11.86
CA ALA A 603 23.25 -27.60 -11.40
C ALA A 603 22.43 -28.19 -12.54
N ALA A 604 21.98 -27.37 -13.49
CA ALA A 604 21.30 -27.82 -14.70
C ALA A 604 22.23 -28.69 -15.56
N ALA A 605 23.47 -28.25 -15.77
CA ALA A 605 24.46 -29.03 -16.51
C ALA A 605 24.78 -30.38 -15.83
N ASN A 606 24.85 -30.41 -14.49
CA ASN A 606 25.02 -31.65 -13.74
C ASN A 606 23.81 -32.61 -13.90
N ALA A 607 22.61 -32.07 -14.13
CA ALA A 607 21.39 -32.83 -14.42
C ALA A 607 21.28 -33.26 -15.90
N GLY A 608 22.24 -32.89 -16.76
CA GLY A 608 22.25 -33.22 -18.19
C GLY A 608 21.63 -32.16 -19.11
N THR A 609 21.10 -31.06 -18.57
CA THR A 609 20.48 -29.98 -19.36
C THR A 609 21.36 -28.73 -19.33
N ALA A 610 22.03 -28.42 -20.45
CA ALA A 610 22.80 -27.18 -20.56
C ALA A 610 21.88 -25.99 -20.87
N ILE A 611 21.83 -25.00 -19.96
CA ILE A 611 21.10 -23.74 -20.15
C ILE A 611 22.01 -22.54 -19.99
N LYS A 612 21.60 -21.40 -20.56
CA LYS A 612 22.16 -20.08 -20.27
C LYS A 612 21.16 -19.33 -19.42
N VAL A 613 21.55 -18.93 -18.21
CA VAL A 613 20.73 -18.12 -17.32
C VAL A 613 21.12 -16.65 -17.51
N PRO A 614 20.20 -15.80 -18.02
CA PRO A 614 20.47 -14.37 -18.21
C PRO A 614 20.96 -13.68 -16.93
N PHE A 615 21.97 -12.83 -17.09
CA PHE A 615 22.49 -11.97 -16.03
C PHE A 615 22.71 -10.58 -16.61
N THR A 616 22.25 -9.55 -15.91
CA THR A 616 22.52 -8.15 -16.26
C THR A 616 23.32 -7.51 -15.14
N PRO A 617 24.56 -7.06 -15.38
CA PRO A 617 25.37 -6.37 -14.38
C PRO A 617 24.85 -4.95 -14.13
N GLY A 618 25.46 -4.24 -13.18
CA GLY A 618 25.19 -2.83 -12.88
C GLY A 618 24.67 -2.58 -11.46
N ARG A 619 24.51 -3.63 -10.63
CA ARG A 619 24.23 -3.42 -9.20
C ARG A 619 25.42 -2.75 -8.53
N VAL A 620 25.16 -2.01 -7.46
CA VAL A 620 26.17 -1.30 -6.67
C VAL A 620 26.21 -1.84 -5.24
N ASP A 621 27.28 -1.55 -4.52
CA ASP A 621 27.38 -1.84 -3.08
C ASP A 621 27.06 -0.55 -2.32
N THR A 622 26.10 -0.59 -1.40
CA THR A 622 25.80 0.54 -0.51
C THR A 622 26.63 0.45 0.79
N THR A 623 26.47 1.44 1.68
CA THR A 623 27.18 1.49 2.97
C THR A 623 26.22 1.30 4.13
N GLN A 624 26.78 1.02 5.32
CA GLN A 624 25.99 0.92 6.54
C GLN A 624 25.31 2.25 6.89
N ASP A 625 25.99 3.39 6.68
CA ASP A 625 25.44 4.72 6.96
C ASP A 625 24.23 5.06 6.07
N LEU A 626 24.09 4.39 4.92
CA LEU A 626 22.94 4.48 4.00
C LEU A 626 21.96 3.31 4.16
N THR A 627 22.04 2.58 5.28
CA THR A 627 21.20 1.42 5.60
C THR A 627 20.71 1.52 7.04
N ASP A 628 19.52 2.06 7.20
CA ASP A 628 18.90 2.19 8.52
C ASP A 628 18.51 0.81 9.10
N ILE A 629 18.99 0.54 10.31
CA ILE A 629 18.87 -0.80 10.91
C ILE A 629 17.42 -1.12 11.27
N GLU A 630 16.69 -0.14 11.80
CA GLU A 630 15.32 -0.33 12.28
C GLU A 630 14.37 -0.64 11.14
N THR A 631 14.39 0.17 10.08
CA THR A 631 13.49 -0.02 8.93
C THR A 631 13.84 -1.24 8.10
N PHE A 632 15.12 -1.65 8.02
CA PHE A 632 15.50 -2.91 7.34
C PHE A 632 15.14 -4.16 8.15
N ALA A 633 14.96 -4.06 9.47
CA ALA A 633 14.49 -5.17 10.28
C ALA A 633 13.05 -5.60 9.91
N TYR A 634 12.23 -4.71 9.34
CA TYR A 634 10.91 -5.07 8.79
C TYR A 634 10.98 -6.01 7.58
N LEU A 635 12.16 -6.14 6.94
CA LEU A 635 12.36 -7.06 5.84
C LEU A 635 12.84 -8.45 6.30
N GLU A 636 13.04 -8.67 7.60
CA GLU A 636 13.35 -10.00 8.15
C GLU A 636 12.14 -10.93 7.99
N PRO A 637 12.25 -12.00 7.19
CA PRO A 637 11.15 -12.94 7.05
C PRO A 637 11.02 -13.79 8.32
N ARG A 638 9.80 -13.85 8.89
CA ARG A 638 9.50 -14.82 9.96
C ARG A 638 9.50 -16.26 9.44
N THR A 639 9.12 -16.43 8.17
CA THR A 639 9.19 -17.69 7.44
C THR A 639 9.75 -17.45 6.04
N ASP A 640 10.55 -18.40 5.56
CA ASP A 640 11.00 -18.45 4.17
C ASP A 640 10.87 -19.87 3.65
N ALA A 641 9.68 -20.17 3.12
CA ALA A 641 9.34 -21.48 2.56
C ALA A 641 10.25 -21.90 1.40
N PHE A 642 10.87 -20.95 0.68
CA PHE A 642 11.80 -21.28 -0.40
C PHE A 642 13.11 -21.87 0.14
N ARG A 643 13.50 -21.50 1.36
CA ARG A 643 14.65 -22.07 2.09
C ARG A 643 14.26 -22.95 3.28
N ASN A 644 12.98 -23.34 3.38
CA ASN A 644 12.43 -24.16 4.46
C ASN A 644 12.74 -23.61 5.88
N TYR A 645 12.64 -22.29 6.06
CA TYR A 645 12.90 -21.61 7.34
C TYR A 645 11.63 -21.16 8.05
N GLY A 646 11.62 -21.30 9.38
CA GLY A 646 10.53 -20.86 10.23
C GLY A 646 9.30 -21.77 10.15
N HIS A 647 8.22 -21.34 10.78
CA HIS A 647 6.91 -22.00 10.74
C HIS A 647 5.80 -20.95 10.94
N GLY A 648 4.56 -21.37 10.67
CA GLY A 648 3.38 -20.56 10.84
C GLY A 648 3.07 -20.22 12.30
N THR A 649 1.91 -19.63 12.49
CA THR A 649 1.33 -19.32 13.80
C THR A 649 -0.09 -19.85 13.86
N SER A 650 -0.75 -19.74 15.01
CA SER A 650 -2.17 -20.10 15.15
C SER A 650 -3.12 -19.31 14.23
N ARG A 651 -2.67 -18.16 13.68
CA ARG A 651 -3.49 -17.30 12.82
C ARG A 651 -3.06 -17.30 11.35
N SER A 652 -1.92 -17.90 11.03
CA SER A 652 -1.43 -17.96 9.65
C SER A 652 -0.50 -19.17 9.50
N LEU A 653 -0.91 -20.14 8.70
CA LEU A 653 -0.16 -21.35 8.41
C LEU A 653 1.08 -21.04 7.57
N THR A 654 2.07 -21.94 7.61
CA THR A 654 3.33 -21.80 6.87
C THR A 654 3.11 -21.55 5.36
N GLU A 655 2.17 -22.27 4.75
CA GLU A 655 1.80 -22.14 3.34
C GLU A 655 1.07 -20.84 3.00
N GLU A 656 0.29 -20.27 3.93
CA GLU A 656 -0.36 -18.96 3.73
C GLU A 656 0.68 -17.84 3.72
N LEU A 657 1.68 -17.93 4.62
CA LEU A 657 2.81 -17.01 4.64
C LEU A 657 3.67 -17.15 3.38
N MET A 658 3.84 -18.38 2.86
CA MET A 658 4.52 -18.62 1.57
C MET A 658 3.79 -17.93 0.41
N VAL A 659 2.46 -18.10 0.31
CA VAL A 659 1.66 -17.47 -0.74
C VAL A 659 1.71 -15.94 -0.63
N SER A 660 1.60 -15.40 0.59
CA SER A 660 1.74 -13.95 0.82
C SER A 660 3.12 -13.44 0.39
N ARG A 661 4.19 -14.18 0.72
CA ARG A 661 5.56 -13.84 0.29
C ARG A 661 5.74 -13.93 -1.21
N ALA A 662 5.17 -14.94 -1.87
CA ALA A 662 5.22 -15.10 -3.31
C ALA A 662 4.51 -13.94 -4.04
N ALA A 663 3.38 -13.45 -3.51
CA ALA A 663 2.68 -12.28 -4.02
C ALA A 663 3.56 -11.01 -3.93
N LEU A 664 4.27 -10.82 -2.81
CA LEU A 664 5.21 -9.69 -2.66
C LEU A 664 6.40 -9.77 -3.64
N LEU A 665 6.76 -10.96 -4.08
CA LEU A 665 7.76 -11.22 -5.12
C LEU A 665 7.18 -11.21 -6.54
N THR A 666 5.90 -10.85 -6.70
CA THR A 666 5.16 -10.82 -7.99
C THR A 666 5.07 -12.19 -8.69
N LEU A 667 5.22 -13.28 -7.94
CA LEU A 667 5.21 -14.63 -8.50
C LEU A 667 3.79 -15.08 -8.80
N SER A 668 3.63 -15.72 -9.95
CA SER A 668 2.45 -16.52 -10.27
C SER A 668 2.51 -17.89 -9.58
N ILE A 669 1.39 -18.61 -9.57
CA ILE A 669 1.31 -19.96 -9.02
C ILE A 669 2.37 -20.90 -9.63
N PRO A 670 2.56 -20.96 -10.98
CA PRO A 670 3.60 -21.81 -11.56
C PRO A 670 5.03 -21.39 -11.23
N GLU A 671 5.29 -20.08 -11.11
CA GLU A 671 6.62 -19.57 -10.76
C GLU A 671 6.98 -19.88 -9.30
N MET A 672 6.05 -19.70 -8.35
CA MET A 672 6.24 -20.09 -6.96
C MET A 672 6.52 -21.60 -6.85
N THR A 673 5.69 -22.41 -7.53
CA THR A 673 5.80 -23.88 -7.50
C THR A 673 7.16 -24.34 -8.01
N VAL A 674 7.57 -23.88 -9.21
CA VAL A 674 8.85 -24.30 -9.80
C VAL A 674 10.04 -23.85 -8.96
N LEU A 675 9.98 -22.67 -8.37
CA LEU A 675 11.02 -22.16 -7.47
C LEU A 675 11.17 -23.05 -6.24
N VAL A 676 10.09 -23.41 -5.54
CA VAL A 676 10.19 -24.31 -4.37
C VAL A 676 10.81 -25.65 -4.77
N GLY A 677 10.29 -26.31 -5.81
CA GLY A 677 10.82 -27.60 -6.25
C GLY A 677 12.29 -27.55 -6.65
N GLY A 678 12.71 -26.50 -7.38
CA GLY A 678 14.11 -26.30 -7.74
C GLY A 678 15.01 -25.97 -6.56
N MET A 679 14.56 -25.14 -5.61
CA MET A 679 15.32 -24.86 -4.40
C MET A 679 15.56 -26.14 -3.58
N ARG A 680 14.60 -27.06 -3.52
CA ARG A 680 14.78 -28.38 -2.91
C ARG A 680 15.77 -29.26 -3.68
N ALA A 681 15.65 -29.36 -5.00
CA ALA A 681 16.60 -30.12 -5.82
C ALA A 681 18.06 -29.62 -5.65
N LEU A 682 18.23 -28.31 -5.45
CA LEU A 682 19.53 -27.67 -5.22
C LEU A 682 20.09 -27.85 -3.80
N GLY A 683 19.33 -28.45 -2.87
CA GLY A 683 19.72 -28.53 -1.46
C GLY A 683 19.79 -27.16 -0.79
N ALA A 684 18.94 -26.22 -1.20
CA ALA A 684 19.00 -24.81 -0.82
C ALA A 684 18.17 -24.46 0.43
N ASN A 685 18.12 -25.35 1.41
CA ASN A 685 17.56 -25.03 2.73
C ASN A 685 18.54 -24.14 3.52
N TYR A 686 18.01 -23.25 4.37
CA TYR A 686 18.81 -22.21 5.04
C TYR A 686 19.93 -22.77 5.93
N ASP A 687 19.71 -23.95 6.52
CA ASP A 687 20.60 -24.65 7.45
C ASP A 687 21.22 -25.91 6.85
N GLY A 688 20.93 -26.22 5.57
CA GLY A 688 21.35 -27.46 4.93
C GLY A 688 20.60 -28.72 5.39
N SER A 689 19.47 -28.58 6.08
CA SER A 689 18.61 -29.71 6.49
C SER A 689 18.05 -30.51 5.30
N ALA A 690 17.62 -31.73 5.58
CA ALA A 690 17.05 -32.65 4.59
C ALA A 690 15.53 -32.46 4.34
N PHE A 691 14.87 -31.56 5.07
CA PHE A 691 13.42 -31.32 4.91
C PHE A 691 13.08 -30.91 3.49
N GLY A 692 12.21 -31.68 2.84
CA GLY A 692 11.77 -31.45 1.46
C GLY A 692 12.83 -31.78 0.40
N ILE A 693 14.00 -32.29 0.77
CA ILE A 693 15.04 -32.71 -0.18
C ILE A 693 14.70 -34.11 -0.70
N LEU A 694 13.67 -34.18 -1.54
CA LEU A 694 13.13 -35.43 -2.07
C LEU A 694 13.92 -35.86 -3.31
N THR A 695 15.23 -36.08 -3.17
CA THR A 695 16.15 -36.52 -4.25
C THR A 695 17.36 -37.24 -3.66
N ASP A 696 17.93 -38.18 -4.42
CA ASP A 696 19.20 -38.84 -4.13
C ASP A 696 20.42 -38.12 -4.76
N ARG A 697 20.16 -37.06 -5.54
CA ARG A 697 21.18 -36.29 -6.27
C ARG A 697 21.12 -34.79 -5.95
N PRO A 698 21.19 -34.39 -4.67
CA PRO A 698 21.11 -32.98 -4.29
C PRO A 698 22.19 -32.14 -4.99
N GLY A 699 21.81 -30.94 -5.44
CA GLY A 699 22.67 -30.05 -6.23
C GLY A 699 22.62 -30.29 -7.75
N GLN A 700 21.78 -31.22 -8.22
CA GLN A 700 21.36 -31.31 -9.61
C GLN A 700 19.98 -30.67 -9.76
N LEU A 701 19.76 -29.85 -10.80
CA LEU A 701 18.47 -29.22 -11.02
C LEU A 701 17.53 -30.17 -11.77
N THR A 702 16.85 -31.03 -11.01
CA THR A 702 15.93 -32.06 -11.50
C THR A 702 14.52 -31.84 -10.97
N ASN A 703 13.51 -32.40 -11.65
CA ASN A 703 12.13 -32.39 -11.18
C ASN A 703 11.84 -33.44 -10.08
N ASP A 704 12.87 -34.03 -9.47
CA ASP A 704 12.78 -35.12 -8.49
C ASP A 704 11.87 -34.78 -7.29
N PHE A 705 11.84 -33.50 -6.87
CA PHE A 705 10.95 -33.04 -5.80
C PHE A 705 9.49 -33.41 -6.10
N PHE A 706 9.01 -33.12 -7.30
CA PHE A 706 7.62 -33.37 -7.68
C PHE A 706 7.35 -34.85 -7.94
N THR A 707 8.28 -35.56 -8.60
CA THR A 707 8.10 -36.99 -8.87
C THR A 707 8.01 -37.79 -7.57
N ASN A 708 8.86 -37.47 -6.59
CA ASN A 708 8.91 -38.18 -5.30
C ASN A 708 7.80 -37.72 -4.33
N LEU A 709 7.38 -36.44 -4.38
CA LEU A 709 6.24 -35.96 -3.60
C LEU A 709 4.93 -36.66 -4.01
N LEU A 710 4.74 -36.89 -5.31
CA LEU A 710 3.51 -37.46 -5.87
C LEU A 710 3.52 -39.00 -5.94
N ASP A 711 4.63 -39.63 -5.55
CA ASP A 711 4.77 -41.08 -5.49
C ASP A 711 3.90 -41.68 -4.38
N ALA A 712 2.83 -42.37 -4.78
CA ALA A 712 1.87 -43.00 -3.86
C ALA A 712 2.47 -44.14 -3.02
N SER A 713 3.68 -44.62 -3.33
CA SER A 713 4.40 -45.55 -2.46
C SER A 713 4.96 -44.88 -1.20
N THR A 714 4.95 -43.55 -1.12
CA THR A 714 5.36 -42.81 0.07
C THR A 714 4.12 -42.38 0.88
N VAL A 715 4.01 -42.85 2.12
CA VAL A 715 2.95 -42.47 3.07
C VAL A 715 3.47 -41.39 4.01
N TRP A 716 2.81 -40.25 4.04
CA TRP A 716 3.16 -39.12 4.90
C TRP A 716 2.37 -39.13 6.20
N SER A 717 3.07 -38.91 7.31
CA SER A 717 2.46 -38.76 8.65
C SER A 717 3.10 -37.58 9.39
N PRO A 718 2.33 -36.81 10.17
CA PRO A 718 2.89 -35.73 10.98
C PRO A 718 3.82 -36.28 12.06
N VAL A 719 4.92 -35.57 12.31
CA VAL A 719 5.80 -35.87 13.44
C VAL A 719 5.15 -35.34 14.72
N ALA A 720 5.09 -36.17 15.76
CA ALA A 720 4.52 -35.80 17.05
C ALA A 720 5.18 -34.54 17.63
N ASP A 721 4.39 -33.75 18.37
CA ASP A 721 4.83 -32.52 19.05
C ASP A 721 5.37 -31.41 18.12
N THR A 722 5.05 -31.46 16.81
CA THR A 722 5.44 -30.42 15.84
C THR A 722 4.29 -29.53 15.39
N ASN A 723 3.08 -29.71 15.93
CA ASN A 723 1.86 -29.02 15.51
C ASN A 723 1.62 -29.10 13.98
N GLU A 724 1.87 -30.27 13.40
CA GLU A 724 1.77 -30.53 11.95
C GLU A 724 2.65 -29.62 11.09
N GLU A 725 3.80 -29.18 11.61
CA GLU A 725 4.80 -28.43 10.84
C GLU A 725 5.85 -29.34 10.16
N LYS A 726 6.04 -30.55 10.69
CA LYS A 726 7.00 -31.53 10.16
C LYS A 726 6.33 -32.87 9.90
N PHE A 727 6.77 -33.55 8.86
CA PHE A 727 6.20 -34.80 8.37
C PHE A 727 7.30 -35.80 8.03
N GLU A 728 7.01 -37.06 8.31
CA GLU A 728 7.83 -38.21 7.92
C GLU A 728 7.13 -38.95 6.77
N GLY A 729 7.87 -39.20 5.69
CA GLY A 729 7.44 -40.02 4.56
C GLY A 729 8.04 -41.41 4.64
N LYS A 730 7.20 -42.45 4.73
CA LYS A 730 7.61 -43.87 4.79
C LYS A 730 7.24 -44.61 3.53
N ASP A 731 8.11 -45.52 3.11
CA ASP A 731 7.77 -46.47 2.06
C ASP A 731 6.61 -47.38 2.53
N LEU A 732 5.55 -47.45 1.73
CA LEU A 732 4.31 -48.16 2.03
C LEU A 732 4.53 -49.67 2.22
N SER A 733 5.48 -50.25 1.48
CA SER A 733 5.70 -51.69 1.46
C SER A 733 6.59 -52.18 2.61
N THR A 734 7.57 -51.37 3.00
CA THR A 734 8.57 -51.74 4.01
C THR A 734 8.37 -51.03 5.35
N GLY A 735 7.63 -49.92 5.38
CA GLY A 735 7.51 -49.04 6.54
C GLY A 735 8.78 -48.24 6.85
N SER A 736 9.79 -48.29 5.98
CA SER A 736 11.08 -47.62 6.20
C SER A 736 10.95 -46.11 5.96
N SER A 737 11.60 -45.32 6.80
CA SER A 737 11.68 -43.85 6.61
C SER A 737 12.43 -43.54 5.31
N LYS A 738 11.84 -42.71 4.46
CA LYS A 738 12.35 -42.34 3.13
C LYS A 738 12.70 -40.85 3.07
N TYR A 739 11.80 -39.99 3.57
CA TYR A 739 11.94 -38.54 3.50
C TYR A 739 11.40 -37.84 4.74
N GLU A 740 11.85 -36.60 4.93
CA GLU A 740 11.26 -35.64 5.85
C GLU A 740 10.78 -34.42 5.07
N ALA A 741 9.72 -33.76 5.51
CA ALA A 741 9.13 -32.60 4.83
C ALA A 741 8.50 -31.64 5.83
N THR A 742 8.26 -30.40 5.40
CA THR A 742 7.44 -29.42 6.12
C THR A 742 6.10 -29.19 5.42
N ARG A 743 5.24 -28.34 6.02
CA ARG A 743 4.02 -27.86 5.35
C ARG A 743 4.31 -27.17 4.01
N ALA A 744 5.41 -26.41 3.93
CA ALA A 744 5.81 -25.73 2.70
C ALA A 744 6.13 -26.71 1.56
N ASP A 745 6.48 -27.95 1.88
CA ASP A 745 6.74 -29.00 0.92
C ASP A 745 5.45 -29.75 0.54
N LEU A 746 4.72 -30.22 1.56
CA LEU A 746 3.56 -31.09 1.34
C LEU A 746 2.33 -30.38 0.77
N ILE A 747 2.23 -29.06 0.91
CA ILE A 747 1.11 -28.31 0.35
C ILE A 747 0.97 -28.48 -1.17
N PHE A 748 2.09 -28.70 -1.88
CA PHE A 748 2.12 -28.98 -3.32
C PHE A 748 1.60 -30.38 -3.69
N GLY A 749 1.48 -31.30 -2.72
CA GLY A 749 0.83 -32.59 -2.90
C GLY A 749 -0.63 -32.61 -2.43
N SER A 750 -1.06 -31.57 -1.71
CA SER A 750 -2.35 -31.49 -1.00
C SER A 750 -3.35 -30.53 -1.67
N HIS A 751 -3.00 -29.23 -1.78
CA HIS A 751 -3.90 -28.23 -2.35
C HIS A 751 -4.14 -28.49 -3.84
N ALA A 752 -5.38 -28.68 -4.25
CA ALA A 752 -5.72 -29.23 -5.56
C ALA A 752 -5.12 -28.47 -6.75
N GLU A 753 -5.12 -27.13 -6.70
CA GLU A 753 -4.54 -26.32 -7.79
C GLU A 753 -3.01 -26.29 -7.77
N LEU A 754 -2.38 -26.38 -6.58
CA LEU A 754 -0.91 -26.46 -6.50
C LEU A 754 -0.44 -27.84 -6.96
N ARG A 755 -1.18 -28.88 -6.58
CA ARG A 755 -0.98 -30.25 -7.02
C ARG A 755 -1.09 -30.38 -8.54
N ALA A 756 -2.08 -29.75 -9.17
CA ALA A 756 -2.21 -29.75 -10.62
C ALA A 756 -0.96 -29.16 -11.32
N VAL A 757 -0.33 -28.14 -10.74
CA VAL A 757 0.94 -27.58 -11.25
C VAL A 757 2.12 -28.52 -10.94
N ALA A 758 2.14 -29.13 -9.76
CA ALA A 758 3.15 -30.12 -9.39
C ALA A 758 3.12 -31.34 -10.34
N GLU A 759 1.94 -31.78 -10.77
CA GLU A 759 1.76 -32.88 -11.73
C GLU A 759 2.36 -32.54 -13.10
N VAL A 760 2.27 -31.27 -13.55
CA VAL A 760 2.95 -30.82 -14.77
C VAL A 760 4.47 -30.98 -14.64
N TYR A 761 5.06 -30.53 -13.52
CA TYR A 761 6.51 -30.66 -13.35
C TYR A 761 6.96 -32.07 -12.95
N GLY A 762 6.10 -32.89 -12.35
CA GLY A 762 6.35 -34.30 -12.03
C GLY A 762 6.13 -35.26 -13.19
N SER A 763 5.68 -34.78 -14.35
CA SER A 763 5.47 -35.60 -15.54
C SER A 763 6.80 -36.03 -16.19
N GLY A 764 6.80 -37.21 -16.81
CA GLY A 764 8.01 -37.83 -17.38
C GLY A 764 8.68 -37.06 -18.53
N ASP A 765 7.98 -36.09 -19.12
CA ASP A 765 8.46 -35.20 -20.19
C ASP A 765 8.86 -33.80 -19.70
N ALA A 766 8.80 -33.55 -18.38
CA ALA A 766 8.85 -32.20 -17.84
C ALA A 766 10.25 -31.70 -17.48
N GLN A 767 11.30 -32.52 -17.51
CA GLN A 767 12.63 -32.15 -17.02
C GLN A 767 13.17 -30.87 -17.68
N ASP A 768 13.13 -30.77 -19.01
CA ASP A 768 13.61 -29.58 -19.72
C ASP A 768 12.71 -28.36 -19.46
N LYS A 769 11.39 -28.56 -19.35
CA LYS A 769 10.45 -27.49 -18.98
C LYS A 769 10.73 -26.97 -17.58
N PHE A 770 10.91 -27.86 -16.61
CA PHE A 770 11.22 -27.54 -15.22
C PHE A 770 12.49 -26.69 -15.11
N VAL A 771 13.59 -27.12 -15.74
CA VAL A 771 14.86 -26.41 -15.74
C VAL A 771 14.72 -25.00 -16.34
N ASN A 772 14.05 -24.88 -17.49
CA ASN A 772 13.85 -23.59 -18.16
C ASN A 772 12.91 -22.66 -17.37
N ASP A 773 11.85 -23.20 -16.77
CA ASP A 773 10.87 -22.43 -16.01
C ASP A 773 11.47 -21.96 -14.67
N PHE A 774 12.25 -22.82 -14.00
CA PHE A 774 13.04 -22.46 -12.83
C PHE A 774 14.02 -21.32 -13.15
N ALA A 775 14.77 -21.44 -14.25
CA ALA A 775 15.72 -20.39 -14.66
C ALA A 775 15.03 -19.05 -14.94
N ARG A 776 13.85 -19.05 -15.57
CA ARG A 776 13.08 -17.82 -15.81
C ARG A 776 12.56 -17.19 -14.51
N ALA A 777 12.00 -18.01 -13.61
CA ALA A 777 11.52 -17.53 -12.32
C ALA A 777 12.67 -17.02 -11.43
N TRP A 778 13.83 -17.69 -11.45
CA TRP A 778 15.05 -17.24 -10.78
C TRP A 778 15.48 -15.85 -11.27
N VAL A 779 15.61 -15.68 -12.60
CA VAL A 779 15.99 -14.40 -13.21
C VAL A 779 14.99 -13.29 -12.89
N LYS A 780 13.68 -13.61 -12.84
CA LYS A 780 12.65 -12.66 -12.42
C LYS A 780 12.94 -12.13 -11.02
N VAL A 781 13.09 -13.02 -10.02
CA VAL A 781 13.34 -12.63 -8.62
C VAL A 781 14.64 -11.84 -8.49
N MET A 782 15.72 -12.30 -9.12
CA MET A 782 17.02 -11.61 -9.06
C MET A 782 16.97 -10.17 -9.61
N ASN A 783 15.99 -9.83 -10.44
CA ASN A 783 15.89 -8.53 -11.11
C ASN A 783 14.69 -7.67 -10.64
N LEU A 784 13.98 -8.05 -9.57
CA LEU A 784 12.80 -7.30 -9.10
C LEU A 784 13.12 -5.85 -8.69
N ASP A 785 14.33 -5.58 -8.24
CA ASP A 785 14.81 -4.25 -7.81
C ASP A 785 15.60 -3.48 -8.88
N ARG A 786 15.70 -4.02 -10.11
CA ARG A 786 16.50 -3.44 -11.21
C ARG A 786 15.76 -2.35 -11.96
N TYR A 787 15.32 -1.34 -11.21
CA TYR A 787 14.69 -0.13 -11.75
C TYR A 787 15.67 0.76 -12.50
N ASP A 788 16.99 0.56 -12.33
CA ASP A 788 18.06 1.23 -13.08
C ASP A 788 18.11 0.83 -14.56
N LEU A 789 17.48 -0.29 -14.94
CA LEU A 789 17.54 -0.86 -16.29
C LEU A 789 16.36 -0.49 -17.21
N LYS A 790 15.31 0.17 -16.69
CA LYS A 790 14.00 0.27 -17.35
C LYS A 790 13.58 1.69 -17.68
#